data_AF-A0AAD1N8A8-F1
#
_entry.id   AF-A0AAD1N8A8-F1
#
_cell.length_a   1.000
_cell.length_b   1.000
_cell.length_c   1.000
_cell.angle_alpha   90.00
_cell.angle_beta   90.00
_cell.angle_gamma   90.00
#
_symmetry.space_group_name_H-M   'P 1'
#
loop_
_entity.id
_entity.type
_entity.pdbx_description
1 polymer ?
#
loop_
_entity_poly.entity_id
_entity_poly.type
_entity_poly.pdbx_seq_one_letter_code
_entity_poly.pdbx_strand_id
1 'polypeptide(L)'
;MSRIALGGAVEKELSINEMIKEIDEFLNKNKKISLWWSYPIKHCKEDYEKEKPFWFYLYQDKSLKARYRVIDFKTKEGDEGIECPQEWEKYLLNKTWAKKKRLSGKRSEIFKTWFLIDKIEKLENEISIDDLISFCNQPVSTNRLVGSFLYIYEPLFSKNNMKQLIKKFIKESIEKNILGTKNYKTYYEGLETKVSFGQGQQADISWMAFLRFNQTVSKGIYPVILFNRKDCLVLAYGVSETENSEIKWPDEIINNYKQIKETTCECNLSKIKEKYPNSYLKKCYKLEDGKLKEEQLEDVLNNLDEIIKSYIATFSSKPPSPTNEINCFENSNLKLDPYIKNSFYNSLKTKGFVILAGLSGTGKTKIFEEFVNCFPNAENNLFFPIRPDFKDTKSLLGFYNPLKNQYHSTHLLDFIVEASKNYLEKGKNADPFFVLFDEMNLARVEYYFADFLSVLEVKRFDNEDETQRNHSFQKFLVTLGKNTSSLNEENYNFTSQSIKLHNEDINDTPKELFLPPNLYFVGTVNIDETTHMFSPKVLDRAFTIEFDVGSFEDYLEFLKENFDNKNSVTIGNLKEDFINNGEFAVVDKQKIREFLEREENKKYLEILEKINYTLGKYNLHFGYRVFDEIIMFLYNSQNSQFKFDNPEEAFDLAVKMKVLPKFHGTRQKLEKPIISLLKQFEIESPEEKIKEGIPQIKEIRYKHTVQKLLEMLYKLKTQGFASFM
;
A
#
# COMPACT_ATOMS: atom_id res chain seq x y z
N MET A 1 -2.48 -24.63 -15.49
CA MET A 1 -3.16 -23.48 -16.13
C MET A 1 -4.58 -23.49 -15.64
N SER A 2 -5.01 -22.44 -14.98
CA SER A 2 -6.27 -21.77 -15.34
C SER A 2 -6.27 -20.40 -14.66
N ARG A 3 -5.47 -19.48 -15.23
CA ARG A 3 -5.70 -18.05 -15.06
C ARG A 3 -7.02 -17.76 -15.77
N ILE A 4 -7.94 -17.09 -15.09
CA ILE A 4 -9.28 -16.81 -15.60
C ILE A 4 -9.28 -15.39 -16.15
N ALA A 5 -9.48 -15.23 -17.46
CA ALA A 5 -9.92 -13.97 -18.05
C ALA A 5 -11.37 -14.15 -18.52
N LEU A 6 -12.29 -13.34 -17.99
CA LEU A 6 -13.73 -13.45 -18.26
C LEU A 6 -14.16 -12.54 -19.40
N GLY A 7 -14.79 -13.08 -20.46
CA GLY A 7 -15.44 -12.22 -21.46
C GLY A 7 -16.39 -12.92 -22.44
N GLY A 8 -17.40 -12.16 -22.87
CA GLY A 8 -18.29 -12.46 -23.99
C GLY A 8 -19.58 -13.21 -23.66
N ALA A 9 -20.72 -12.50 -23.72
CA ALA A 9 -22.06 -13.10 -23.73
C ALA A 9 -22.46 -13.48 -25.17
N VAL A 10 -23.11 -14.62 -25.35
CA VAL A 10 -23.77 -14.96 -26.62
C VAL A 10 -25.23 -14.50 -26.52
N GLU A 11 -25.68 -13.64 -27.45
CA GLU A 11 -27.11 -13.29 -27.54
C GLU A 11 -27.95 -14.54 -27.87
N LYS A 12 -29.17 -14.60 -27.34
CA LYS A 12 -30.05 -15.79 -27.24
C LYS A 12 -30.33 -16.57 -28.55
N GLU A 13 -29.91 -16.10 -29.71
CA GLU A 13 -30.30 -16.66 -31.02
C GLU A 13 -29.34 -17.72 -31.59
N LEU A 14 -28.14 -17.95 -31.01
CA LEU A 14 -27.21 -19.00 -31.47
C LEU A 14 -26.89 -20.01 -30.35
N SER A 15 -27.02 -21.30 -30.65
CA SER A 15 -26.61 -22.40 -29.77
C SER A 15 -25.08 -22.37 -29.59
N ILE A 16 -24.60 -22.16 -28.36
CA ILE A 16 -23.15 -22.15 -28.07
C ILE A 16 -22.46 -23.46 -28.45
N ASN A 17 -23.20 -24.57 -28.42
CA ASN A 17 -22.68 -25.88 -28.79
C ASN A 17 -22.40 -25.97 -30.30
N GLU A 18 -23.24 -25.35 -31.14
CA GLU A 18 -23.02 -25.29 -32.59
C GLU A 18 -21.82 -24.41 -32.92
N MET A 19 -21.67 -23.27 -32.23
CA MET A 19 -20.52 -22.39 -32.37
C MET A 19 -19.21 -23.04 -31.93
N ILE A 20 -19.21 -23.72 -30.78
CA ILE A 20 -18.04 -24.48 -30.28
C ILE A 20 -17.64 -25.53 -31.31
N LYS A 21 -18.60 -26.26 -31.86
CA LYS A 21 -18.36 -27.30 -32.85
C LYS A 21 -17.76 -26.74 -34.14
N GLU A 22 -18.29 -25.63 -34.65
CA GLU A 22 -17.77 -24.99 -35.87
C GLU A 22 -16.34 -24.43 -35.67
N ILE A 23 -16.06 -23.82 -34.51
CA ILE A 23 -14.72 -23.35 -34.15
C ILE A 23 -13.75 -24.52 -34.00
N ASP A 24 -14.17 -25.60 -33.33
CA ASP A 24 -13.32 -26.78 -33.11
C ASP A 24 -13.00 -27.50 -34.43
N GLU A 25 -13.98 -27.69 -35.31
CA GLU A 25 -13.76 -28.24 -36.66
C GLU A 25 -12.77 -27.40 -37.48
N PHE A 26 -12.89 -26.07 -37.42
CA PHE A 26 -11.96 -25.18 -38.11
C PHE A 26 -10.55 -25.20 -37.49
N LEU A 27 -10.44 -25.23 -36.16
CA LEU A 27 -9.18 -25.35 -35.43
C LEU A 27 -8.47 -26.67 -35.74
N ASN A 28 -9.21 -27.78 -35.81
CA ASN A 28 -8.66 -29.08 -36.17
C ASN A 28 -8.03 -29.08 -37.56
N LYS A 29 -8.59 -28.31 -38.51
CA LYS A 29 -8.05 -28.19 -39.87
C LYS A 29 -6.91 -27.19 -40.00
N ASN A 30 -7.01 -26.02 -39.37
CA ASN A 30 -6.10 -24.87 -39.62
C ASN A 30 -5.15 -24.57 -38.45
N LYS A 31 -5.26 -25.30 -37.33
CA LYS A 31 -4.57 -25.12 -36.03
C LYS A 31 -4.81 -23.80 -35.32
N LYS A 32 -5.29 -22.78 -36.03
CA LYS A 32 -5.57 -21.43 -35.53
C LYS A 32 -6.82 -20.88 -36.17
N ILE A 33 -7.49 -20.00 -35.44
CA ILE A 33 -8.67 -19.27 -35.90
C ILE A 33 -8.55 -17.81 -35.48
N SER A 34 -8.89 -16.91 -36.39
CA SER A 34 -8.99 -15.47 -36.12
C SER A 34 -10.45 -15.11 -35.90
N LEU A 35 -10.75 -14.55 -34.73
CA LEU A 35 -12.09 -14.17 -34.32
C LEU A 35 -12.12 -12.67 -33.96
N TRP A 36 -13.19 -12.00 -34.37
CA TRP A 36 -13.43 -10.61 -34.02
C TRP A 36 -14.45 -10.52 -32.89
N TRP A 37 -14.16 -9.70 -31.87
CA TRP A 37 -15.07 -9.46 -30.77
C TRP A 37 -15.04 -7.99 -30.33
N SER A 38 -16.19 -7.40 -30.05
CA SER A 38 -16.32 -5.97 -29.76
C SER A 38 -16.48 -5.65 -28.28
N TYR A 39 -15.57 -6.12 -27.42
CA TYR A 39 -15.55 -5.76 -26.01
C TYR A 39 -14.14 -5.35 -25.53
N PRO A 40 -14.04 -4.37 -24.62
CA PRO A 40 -12.77 -3.72 -24.35
C PRO A 40 -11.88 -4.41 -23.33
N ILE A 41 -10.62 -4.66 -23.66
CA ILE A 41 -9.55 -4.95 -22.68
C ILE A 41 -9.12 -3.61 -22.05
N LYS A 42 -9.82 -3.15 -21.00
CA LYS A 42 -9.65 -1.80 -20.44
C LYS A 42 -8.45 -1.59 -19.50
N HIS A 43 -7.98 -2.63 -18.78
CA HIS A 43 -7.15 -2.40 -17.58
C HIS A 43 -5.85 -3.20 -17.45
N CYS A 44 -5.50 -4.09 -18.38
CA CYS A 44 -4.32 -4.95 -18.18
C CYS A 44 -3.60 -5.28 -19.50
N LYS A 45 -3.62 -4.38 -20.49
CA LYS A 45 -2.99 -4.62 -21.80
C LYS A 45 -1.52 -5.05 -21.65
N GLU A 46 -0.79 -4.39 -20.75
CA GLU A 46 0.61 -4.69 -20.45
C GLU A 46 0.80 -6.08 -19.83
N ASP A 47 -0.11 -6.52 -18.97
CA ASP A 47 -0.06 -7.86 -18.35
C ASP A 47 -0.35 -8.97 -19.37
N TYR A 48 -1.32 -8.75 -20.26
CA TYR A 48 -1.67 -9.71 -21.31
C TYR A 48 -0.63 -9.75 -22.44
N GLU A 49 0.09 -8.66 -22.70
CA GLU A 49 1.20 -8.63 -23.65
C GLU A 49 2.42 -9.38 -23.12
N LYS A 50 2.69 -9.30 -21.81
CA LYS A 50 3.81 -10.00 -21.14
C LYS A 50 3.57 -11.50 -20.98
N GLU A 51 2.33 -11.97 -20.93
CA GLU A 51 2.01 -13.36 -20.55
C GLU A 51 1.07 -14.12 -21.53
N LYS A 52 1.45 -14.18 -22.82
CA LYS A 52 0.78 -15.03 -23.84
C LYS A 52 1.30 -16.49 -23.79
N PRO A 53 0.45 -17.52 -23.93
CA PRO A 53 -1.01 -17.48 -24.14
C PRO A 53 -1.84 -17.52 -22.85
N PHE A 54 -3.09 -17.05 -22.93
CA PHE A 54 -4.04 -17.01 -21.80
C PHE A 54 -5.42 -17.57 -22.18
N TRP A 55 -6.25 -17.86 -21.17
CA TRP A 55 -7.59 -18.45 -21.37
C TRP A 55 -8.70 -17.42 -21.21
N PHE A 56 -9.63 -17.43 -22.16
CA PHE A 56 -10.80 -16.58 -22.21
C PHE A 56 -12.06 -17.42 -22.02
N TYR A 57 -12.90 -17.12 -21.05
CA TYR A 57 -14.03 -17.97 -20.68
C TYR A 57 -15.35 -17.43 -21.25
N LEU A 58 -16.04 -18.32 -21.96
CA LEU A 58 -17.38 -18.10 -22.49
C LEU A 58 -18.44 -18.40 -21.44
N TYR A 59 -19.45 -17.54 -21.37
CA TYR A 59 -20.61 -17.76 -20.52
C TYR A 59 -21.93 -17.61 -21.28
N GLN A 60 -22.91 -18.43 -20.90
CA GLN A 60 -24.28 -18.38 -21.39
C GLN A 60 -25.21 -18.77 -20.23
N ASP A 61 -26.37 -18.10 -20.10
CA ASP A 61 -27.36 -18.38 -19.05
C ASP A 61 -26.76 -18.44 -17.63
N LYS A 62 -25.92 -17.43 -17.30
CA LYS A 62 -25.21 -17.29 -16.03
C LYS A 62 -24.24 -18.40 -15.64
N SER A 63 -23.76 -19.21 -16.59
CA SER A 63 -22.76 -20.23 -16.31
C SER A 63 -21.63 -20.21 -17.35
N LEU A 64 -20.41 -20.51 -16.90
CA LEU A 64 -19.27 -20.71 -17.80
C LEU A 64 -19.43 -22.03 -18.54
N LYS A 65 -19.42 -21.99 -19.87
CA LYS A 65 -19.68 -23.17 -20.72
C LYS A 65 -18.44 -23.68 -21.42
N ALA A 66 -17.52 -22.79 -21.78
CA ALA A 66 -16.31 -23.13 -22.53
C ALA A 66 -15.21 -22.10 -22.30
N ARG A 67 -14.01 -22.39 -22.81
CA ARG A 67 -12.88 -21.47 -22.81
C ARG A 67 -12.06 -21.55 -24.09
N TYR A 68 -11.52 -20.42 -24.52
CA TYR A 68 -10.60 -20.28 -25.65
C TYR A 68 -9.19 -20.01 -25.16
N ARG A 69 -8.19 -20.64 -25.75
CA ARG A 69 -6.78 -20.28 -25.52
C ARG A 69 -6.39 -19.22 -26.54
N VAL A 70 -6.29 -17.99 -26.07
CA VAL A 70 -5.84 -16.84 -26.85
C VAL A 70 -4.32 -16.86 -26.88
N ILE A 71 -3.76 -16.97 -28.09
CA ILE A 71 -2.32 -16.94 -28.31
C ILE A 71 -1.83 -15.56 -28.73
N ASP A 72 -2.71 -14.75 -29.32
CA ASP A 72 -2.41 -13.36 -29.67
C ASP A 72 -3.69 -12.52 -29.77
N PHE A 73 -3.57 -11.19 -29.65
CA PHE A 73 -4.70 -10.27 -29.82
C PHE A 73 -4.23 -8.89 -30.32
N LYS A 74 -5.12 -8.17 -31.02
CA LYS A 74 -4.87 -6.79 -31.46
C LYS A 74 -6.06 -5.91 -31.11
N THR A 75 -5.82 -4.82 -30.37
CA THR A 75 -6.87 -3.92 -29.87
C THR A 75 -6.66 -2.48 -30.35
N LYS A 76 -7.74 -1.74 -30.61
CA LYS A 76 -7.73 -0.29 -30.90
C LYS A 76 -8.81 0.41 -30.07
N GLU A 77 -8.46 1.58 -29.54
CA GLU A 77 -9.38 2.44 -28.79
C GLU A 77 -10.24 3.31 -29.71
N GLY A 78 -11.49 3.56 -29.30
CA GLY A 78 -12.41 4.44 -30.01
C GLY A 78 -13.39 3.72 -30.95
N ASP A 79 -14.26 4.51 -31.59
CA ASP A 79 -15.39 3.97 -32.38
C ASP A 79 -15.02 3.56 -33.81
N GLU A 80 -13.85 3.95 -34.29
CA GLU A 80 -13.35 3.53 -35.59
C GLU A 80 -13.02 2.04 -35.56
N GLY A 81 -13.78 1.22 -36.30
CA GLY A 81 -13.55 -0.22 -36.38
C GLY A 81 -12.10 -0.56 -36.79
N ILE A 82 -11.55 -1.63 -36.21
CA ILE A 82 -10.22 -2.16 -36.55
C ILE A 82 -10.36 -3.29 -37.60
N GLU A 83 -9.60 -3.19 -38.69
CA GLU A 83 -9.50 -4.27 -39.69
C GLU A 83 -8.75 -5.48 -39.14
N CYS A 84 -9.04 -6.67 -39.69
CA CYS A 84 -8.27 -7.87 -39.35
C CYS A 84 -6.80 -7.64 -39.72
N PRO A 85 -5.84 -8.01 -38.85
CA PRO A 85 -4.43 -8.04 -39.26
C PRO A 85 -4.27 -8.89 -40.52
N GLN A 86 -3.54 -8.40 -41.53
CA GLN A 86 -3.36 -9.07 -42.84
C GLN A 86 -2.85 -10.51 -42.69
N GLU A 87 -1.94 -10.75 -41.73
CA GLU A 87 -1.39 -12.08 -41.46
C GLU A 87 -2.41 -13.07 -40.87
N TRP A 88 -3.53 -12.56 -40.32
CA TRP A 88 -4.57 -13.36 -39.67
C TRP A 88 -5.77 -13.63 -40.58
N GLU A 89 -5.89 -12.95 -41.72
CA GLU A 89 -7.02 -13.09 -42.66
C GLU A 89 -7.19 -14.53 -43.17
N LYS A 90 -6.07 -15.26 -43.32
CA LYS A 90 -6.08 -16.67 -43.73
C LYS A 90 -6.70 -17.62 -42.70
N TYR A 91 -6.87 -17.19 -41.45
CA TYR A 91 -7.47 -17.95 -40.36
C TYR A 91 -8.92 -17.54 -40.04
N LEU A 92 -9.56 -16.75 -40.91
CA LEU A 92 -10.95 -16.37 -40.74
C LEU A 92 -11.89 -17.51 -41.12
N LEU A 93 -12.90 -17.77 -40.27
CA LEU A 93 -14.04 -18.63 -40.62
C LEU A 93 -14.74 -18.15 -41.89
N ASN A 94 -14.89 -16.82 -42.03
CA ASN A 94 -15.53 -16.20 -43.17
C ASN A 94 -14.65 -15.09 -43.75
N LYS A 95 -14.17 -15.29 -44.98
CA LYS A 95 -13.29 -14.33 -45.69
C LYS A 95 -13.93 -12.94 -45.89
N THR A 96 -15.26 -12.83 -45.86
CA THR A 96 -15.95 -11.54 -45.95
C THR A 96 -15.73 -10.65 -44.72
N TRP A 97 -15.18 -11.19 -43.62
CA TRP A 97 -14.92 -10.44 -42.39
C TRP A 97 -13.61 -9.64 -42.43
N ALA A 98 -12.66 -10.03 -43.29
CA ALA A 98 -11.32 -9.42 -43.36
C ALA A 98 -11.36 -7.89 -43.48
N LYS A 99 -12.30 -7.37 -44.28
CA LYS A 99 -12.43 -5.94 -44.61
C LYS A 99 -13.59 -5.22 -43.91
N LYS A 100 -14.34 -5.90 -43.05
CA LYS A 100 -15.50 -5.29 -42.36
C LYS A 100 -15.02 -4.49 -41.15
N LYS A 101 -15.21 -3.17 -41.17
CA LYS A 101 -15.16 -2.32 -39.97
C LYS A 101 -16.55 -2.29 -39.35
N ARG A 102 -16.76 -2.96 -38.21
CA ARG A 102 -18.05 -2.94 -37.52
C ARG A 102 -18.08 -1.79 -36.51
N LEU A 103 -18.75 -0.71 -36.88
CA LEU A 103 -18.98 0.47 -36.04
C LEU A 103 -20.05 0.14 -34.97
N SER A 104 -19.90 0.70 -33.77
CA SER A 104 -20.89 0.61 -32.69
C SER A 104 -21.72 1.88 -32.63
N GLY A 105 -23.01 1.79 -32.31
CA GLY A 105 -23.89 2.95 -32.16
C GLY A 105 -23.71 3.77 -30.87
N LYS A 106 -22.92 3.30 -29.90
CA LYS A 106 -22.66 4.01 -28.62
C LYS A 106 -21.24 4.57 -28.60
N ARG A 107 -21.14 5.90 -28.39
CA ARG A 107 -19.97 6.75 -28.65
C ARG A 107 -19.03 6.98 -27.45
N SER A 108 -19.04 6.09 -26.47
CA SER A 108 -18.22 6.24 -25.27
C SER A 108 -17.73 4.88 -24.80
N GLU A 109 -16.41 4.67 -24.91
CA GLU A 109 -15.62 3.63 -24.25
C GLU A 109 -15.71 2.19 -24.77
N ILE A 110 -15.56 1.97 -26.08
CA ILE A 110 -15.39 0.62 -26.63
C ILE A 110 -14.03 0.50 -27.32
N PHE A 111 -13.24 -0.50 -26.90
CA PHE A 111 -12.07 -0.96 -27.61
C PHE A 111 -12.52 -2.11 -28.52
N LYS A 112 -11.96 -2.19 -29.73
CA LYS A 112 -12.25 -3.24 -30.70
C LYS A 112 -11.07 -4.20 -30.76
N THR A 113 -11.31 -5.49 -30.57
CA THR A 113 -10.22 -6.48 -30.43
C THR A 113 -10.40 -7.67 -31.37
N TRP A 114 -9.33 -7.98 -32.11
CA TRP A 114 -9.17 -9.26 -32.81
C TRP A 114 -8.41 -10.23 -31.92
N PHE A 115 -8.85 -11.48 -31.88
CA PHE A 115 -8.19 -12.57 -31.17
C PHE A 115 -7.71 -13.62 -32.16
N LEU A 116 -6.50 -14.14 -31.91
CA LEU A 116 -5.98 -15.34 -32.53
C LEU A 116 -6.02 -16.46 -31.49
N ILE A 117 -6.80 -17.49 -31.75
CA ILE A 117 -7.06 -18.61 -30.85
C ILE A 117 -6.51 -19.89 -31.48
N ASP A 118 -5.97 -20.78 -30.64
CA ASP A 118 -5.44 -22.07 -31.09
C ASP A 118 -6.06 -23.28 -30.37
N LYS A 119 -6.96 -23.05 -29.41
CA LYS A 119 -7.67 -24.12 -28.70
C LYS A 119 -9.01 -23.63 -28.16
N ILE A 120 -10.01 -24.50 -28.20
CA ILE A 120 -11.28 -24.34 -27.50
C ILE A 120 -11.52 -25.57 -26.62
N GLU A 121 -12.06 -25.37 -25.42
CA GLU A 121 -12.41 -26.46 -24.51
C GLU A 121 -13.79 -26.22 -23.93
N LYS A 122 -14.69 -27.20 -24.08
CA LYS A 122 -15.95 -27.21 -23.35
C LYS A 122 -15.69 -27.60 -21.90
N LEU A 123 -16.32 -26.92 -20.96
CA LEU A 123 -16.21 -27.25 -19.54
C LEU A 123 -17.16 -28.40 -19.22
N GLU A 124 -16.63 -29.47 -18.62
CA GLU A 124 -17.41 -30.67 -18.27
C GLU A 124 -18.43 -30.42 -17.16
N ASN A 125 -18.10 -29.52 -16.23
CA ASN A 125 -19.00 -29.03 -15.19
C ASN A 125 -19.27 -27.55 -15.44
N GLU A 126 -20.54 -27.19 -15.67
CA GLU A 126 -20.95 -25.81 -15.84
C GLU A 126 -20.72 -25.06 -14.53
N ILE A 127 -19.86 -24.04 -14.55
CA ILE A 127 -19.53 -23.28 -13.36
C ILE A 127 -20.52 -22.13 -13.27
N SER A 128 -21.36 -22.10 -12.24
CA SER A 128 -22.27 -20.98 -12.01
C SER A 128 -21.47 -19.70 -11.78
N ILE A 129 -21.92 -18.58 -12.34
CA ILE A 129 -21.35 -17.27 -12.02
C ILE A 129 -21.54 -16.94 -10.52
N ASP A 130 -22.58 -17.49 -9.89
CA ASP A 130 -22.83 -17.30 -8.46
C ASP A 130 -21.83 -18.13 -7.59
N ASP A 131 -21.30 -19.22 -8.14
CA ASP A 131 -20.25 -20.05 -7.52
C ASP A 131 -18.86 -19.44 -7.73
N LEU A 132 -18.71 -18.51 -8.69
CA LEU A 132 -17.55 -17.65 -8.80
C LEU A 132 -17.63 -16.58 -7.70
N ILE A 133 -17.28 -16.97 -6.48
CA ILE A 133 -16.94 -16.00 -5.43
C ILE A 133 -15.72 -15.23 -5.96
N SER A 134 -15.93 -14.00 -6.41
CA SER A 134 -14.81 -13.19 -6.88
C SER A 134 -13.86 -12.92 -5.72
N PHE A 135 -12.58 -12.80 -6.07
CA PHE A 135 -11.38 -12.49 -5.29
C PHE A 135 -11.48 -11.47 -4.14
N CYS A 136 -12.61 -10.79 -3.96
CA CYS A 136 -12.80 -9.76 -2.93
C CYS A 136 -14.15 -9.89 -2.19
N ASN A 137 -14.76 -11.08 -2.15
CA ASN A 137 -16.08 -11.30 -1.52
C ASN A 137 -17.23 -10.43 -2.08
N GLN A 138 -17.11 -9.94 -3.32
CA GLN A 138 -18.20 -9.31 -4.06
C GLN A 138 -18.87 -10.30 -5.03
N PRO A 139 -20.22 -10.24 -5.19
CA PRO A 139 -20.92 -11.07 -6.17
C PRO A 139 -20.56 -10.59 -7.60
N VAL A 140 -20.24 -11.53 -8.49
CA VAL A 140 -19.97 -11.23 -9.90
C VAL A 140 -21.27 -10.81 -10.57
N SER A 141 -21.46 -9.49 -10.77
CA SER A 141 -22.66 -8.98 -11.44
C SER A 141 -22.69 -9.44 -12.89
N THR A 142 -23.75 -10.16 -13.28
CA THR A 142 -24.00 -10.60 -14.66
C THR A 142 -24.01 -9.42 -15.65
N ASN A 143 -24.40 -8.22 -15.20
CA ASN A 143 -24.40 -7.01 -16.03
C ASN A 143 -22.99 -6.44 -16.27
N ARG A 144 -22.01 -6.72 -15.39
CA ARG A 144 -20.60 -6.32 -15.59
C ARG A 144 -19.87 -7.24 -16.58
N LEU A 145 -20.30 -8.49 -16.71
CA LEU A 145 -19.83 -9.43 -17.73
C LEU A 145 -20.40 -9.12 -19.13
N VAL A 146 -21.49 -8.35 -19.20
CA VAL A 146 -21.98 -7.70 -20.43
C VAL A 146 -21.40 -6.28 -20.47
N GLY A 147 -20.07 -6.13 -20.41
CA GLY A 147 -19.47 -4.78 -20.37
C GLY A 147 -17.97 -4.67 -20.13
N SER A 148 -17.36 -5.59 -19.38
CA SER A 148 -15.97 -5.46 -18.91
C SER A 148 -15.40 -6.76 -18.30
N PHE A 149 -14.06 -6.88 -18.30
CA PHE A 149 -13.28 -8.01 -17.74
C PHE A 149 -13.13 -7.95 -16.22
N LEU A 150 -12.94 -9.11 -15.57
CA LEU A 150 -12.62 -9.26 -14.14
C LEU A 150 -11.35 -10.12 -13.96
N TYR A 151 -10.39 -9.67 -13.15
CA TYR A 151 -9.13 -10.35 -12.80
C TYR A 151 -9.20 -10.86 -11.35
N ILE A 152 -8.78 -12.11 -11.09
CA ILE A 152 -8.90 -12.81 -9.78
C ILE A 152 -7.54 -13.44 -9.42
N TYR A 153 -7.03 -13.18 -8.21
CA TYR A 153 -5.88 -13.86 -7.57
C TYR A 153 -6.43 -14.75 -6.41
N GLU A 154 -5.67 -15.44 -5.55
CA GLU A 154 -6.29 -16.34 -4.53
C GLU A 154 -5.42 -16.59 -3.28
N PRO A 155 -5.99 -16.51 -2.04
CA PRO A 155 -5.43 -17.12 -0.83
C PRO A 155 -6.44 -18.09 -0.18
N LEU A 156 -6.32 -19.40 -0.41
CA LEU A 156 -7.16 -20.39 0.28
C LEU A 156 -6.41 -21.72 0.48
N PHE A 157 -5.84 -21.98 1.67
CA PHE A 157 -5.63 -23.35 2.15
C PHE A 157 -6.01 -23.45 3.64
N SER A 158 -7.08 -24.18 3.95
CA SER A 158 -7.39 -24.59 5.31
C SER A 158 -6.40 -25.68 5.77
N LYS A 159 -6.19 -25.84 7.09
CA LYS A 159 -5.37 -26.93 7.66
C LYS A 159 -5.76 -28.32 7.13
N ASN A 160 -7.05 -28.57 6.89
CA ASN A 160 -7.54 -29.81 6.30
C ASN A 160 -7.09 -30.00 4.85
N ASN A 161 -6.96 -28.93 4.06
CA ASN A 161 -6.41 -28.99 2.72
C ASN A 161 -4.89 -29.24 2.74
N MET A 162 -4.17 -28.71 3.74
CA MET A 162 -2.74 -28.96 3.90
C MET A 162 -2.44 -30.42 4.26
N LYS A 163 -3.27 -31.07 5.10
CA LYS A 163 -3.20 -32.53 5.34
C LYS A 163 -3.27 -33.32 4.04
N GLN A 164 -4.24 -32.99 3.19
CA GLN A 164 -4.42 -33.67 1.91
C GLN A 164 -3.23 -33.42 0.98
N LEU A 165 -2.67 -32.21 0.99
CA LEU A 165 -1.51 -31.85 0.19
C LEU A 165 -0.24 -32.60 0.63
N ILE A 166 -0.01 -32.76 1.93
CA ILE A 166 1.11 -33.56 2.46
C ILE A 166 0.92 -35.04 2.11
N LYS A 167 -0.30 -35.60 2.27
CA LYS A 167 -0.61 -36.98 1.85
C LYS A 167 -0.32 -37.19 0.36
N LYS A 168 -0.72 -36.22 -0.47
CA LYS A 168 -0.47 -36.23 -1.91
C LYS A 168 1.03 -36.15 -2.22
N PHE A 169 1.76 -35.26 -1.55
CA PHE A 169 3.20 -35.09 -1.71
C PHE A 169 3.97 -36.37 -1.41
N ILE A 170 3.64 -37.08 -0.31
CA ILE A 170 4.25 -38.35 0.03
C ILE A 170 3.97 -39.40 -1.05
N LYS A 171 2.70 -39.53 -1.45
CA LYS A 171 2.27 -40.49 -2.48
C LYS A 171 3.02 -40.27 -3.80
N GLU A 172 3.06 -39.03 -4.28
CA GLU A 172 3.71 -38.69 -5.55
C GLU A 172 5.25 -38.74 -5.47
N SER A 173 5.82 -38.60 -4.27
CA SER A 173 7.26 -38.82 -4.07
C SER A 173 7.66 -40.30 -4.19
N ILE A 174 6.76 -41.23 -3.89
CA ILE A 174 6.99 -42.69 -3.97
C ILE A 174 6.71 -43.20 -5.39
N GLU A 175 5.66 -42.69 -6.03
CA GLU A 175 5.26 -43.08 -7.38
C GLU A 175 6.34 -42.73 -8.42
N LYS A 176 6.67 -43.67 -9.30
CA LYS A 176 7.70 -43.47 -10.33
C LYS A 176 7.17 -42.56 -11.45
N ASN A 177 8.02 -41.65 -11.94
CA ASN A 177 7.79 -40.74 -13.07
C ASN A 177 6.89 -39.52 -12.81
N ILE A 178 6.64 -39.14 -11.56
CA ILE A 178 5.96 -37.89 -11.23
C ILE A 178 7.00 -36.80 -10.96
N LEU A 179 7.10 -35.85 -11.90
CA LEU A 179 7.94 -34.64 -11.80
C LEU A 179 7.12 -33.34 -11.77
N GLY A 180 5.80 -33.46 -11.94
CA GLY A 180 4.90 -32.33 -12.07
C GLY A 180 4.53 -31.73 -10.72
N THR A 181 4.97 -30.50 -10.46
CA THR A 181 4.73 -29.80 -9.18
C THR A 181 3.61 -28.76 -9.28
N LYS A 182 2.98 -28.61 -10.47
CA LYS A 182 1.98 -27.58 -10.79
C LYS A 182 0.74 -27.61 -9.89
N ASN A 183 0.41 -28.77 -9.32
CA ASN A 183 -0.75 -28.95 -8.43
C ASN A 183 -0.42 -28.68 -6.95
N TYR A 184 0.79 -28.19 -6.64
CA TYR A 184 1.23 -27.81 -5.28
C TYR A 184 1.49 -26.32 -5.12
N LYS A 185 1.49 -25.53 -6.21
CA LYS A 185 1.74 -24.09 -6.15
C LYS A 185 0.56 -23.39 -5.48
N THR A 186 0.72 -23.14 -4.19
CA THR A 186 -0.33 -22.75 -3.24
C THR A 186 0.30 -21.88 -2.13
N TYR A 187 -0.52 -21.32 -1.24
CA TYR A 187 -0.05 -20.55 -0.09
C TYR A 187 -0.56 -21.19 1.21
N TYR A 188 0.28 -21.27 2.25
CA TYR A 188 -0.09 -21.76 3.58
C TYR A 188 0.42 -20.79 4.64
N GLU A 189 -0.46 -20.30 5.52
CA GLU A 189 -0.14 -19.29 6.55
C GLU A 189 0.63 -18.07 5.99
N GLY A 190 0.27 -17.63 4.78
CA GLY A 190 0.90 -16.49 4.10
C GLY A 190 2.22 -16.77 3.37
N LEU A 191 2.71 -18.02 3.35
CA LEU A 191 3.96 -18.43 2.70
C LEU A 191 3.73 -19.18 1.39
N GLU A 192 4.53 -18.91 0.36
CA GLU A 192 4.47 -19.63 -0.93
C GLU A 192 4.96 -21.07 -0.73
N THR A 193 4.11 -22.05 -1.06
CA THR A 193 4.47 -23.47 -1.02
C THR A 193 5.10 -23.87 -2.36
N LYS A 194 6.35 -24.33 -2.32
CA LYS A 194 7.05 -24.92 -3.47
C LYS A 194 7.38 -26.37 -3.21
N VAL A 195 7.22 -27.19 -4.23
CA VAL A 195 7.55 -28.62 -4.19
C VAL A 195 8.52 -28.94 -5.31
N SER A 196 9.42 -29.89 -5.07
CA SER A 196 10.23 -30.51 -6.11
C SER A 196 10.36 -32.01 -5.86
N PHE A 197 10.15 -32.77 -6.94
CA PHE A 197 10.44 -34.21 -7.01
C PHE A 197 11.70 -34.49 -7.84
N GLY A 198 12.44 -33.46 -8.27
CA GLY A 198 13.61 -33.53 -9.16
C GLY A 198 13.43 -32.83 -10.51
N GLN A 199 14.53 -32.50 -11.20
CA GLN A 199 14.54 -31.94 -12.55
C GLN A 199 15.08 -32.98 -13.55
N GLY A 200 14.28 -33.34 -14.55
CA GLY A 200 14.64 -34.31 -15.60
C GLY A 200 14.54 -35.78 -15.16
N GLN A 201 15.21 -36.15 -14.07
CA GLN A 201 15.02 -37.42 -13.37
C GLN A 201 14.51 -37.18 -11.96
N GLN A 202 13.77 -38.16 -11.44
CA GLN A 202 13.18 -38.05 -10.11
C GLN A 202 14.34 -38.01 -9.09
N ALA A 203 14.38 -36.98 -8.24
CA ALA A 203 15.42 -36.76 -7.25
C ALA A 203 15.28 -37.69 -6.04
N ASP A 204 16.41 -38.20 -5.57
CA ASP A 204 16.48 -39.07 -4.40
C ASP A 204 15.76 -38.52 -3.15
N ILE A 205 15.78 -37.19 -2.99
CA ILE A 205 15.06 -36.47 -1.95
C ILE A 205 14.07 -35.53 -2.64
N SER A 206 12.80 -35.69 -2.31
CA SER A 206 11.75 -34.74 -2.67
C SER A 206 11.56 -33.75 -1.54
N TRP A 207 11.20 -32.52 -1.85
CA TRP A 207 11.03 -31.48 -0.83
C TRP A 207 9.79 -30.63 -1.06
N MET A 208 9.24 -30.11 0.04
CA MET A 208 8.18 -29.12 0.09
C MET A 208 8.64 -27.98 1.02
N ALA A 209 8.89 -26.80 0.45
CA ALA A 209 9.40 -25.63 1.14
C ALA A 209 8.32 -24.54 1.23
N PHE A 210 8.35 -23.76 2.31
CA PHE A 210 7.43 -22.66 2.60
C PHE A 210 8.22 -21.36 2.60
N LEU A 211 7.95 -20.47 1.65
CA LEU A 211 8.83 -19.33 1.37
C LEU A 211 8.12 -18.01 1.63
N ARG A 212 8.79 -17.10 2.33
CA ARG A 212 8.38 -15.69 2.45
C ARG A 212 8.79 -14.92 1.18
N PHE A 213 8.18 -13.74 0.98
CA PHE A 213 8.61 -12.78 -0.04
C PHE A 213 10.14 -12.54 0.03
N ASN A 214 10.81 -12.54 -1.12
CA ASN A 214 12.27 -12.47 -1.29
C ASN A 214 13.11 -13.63 -0.70
N GLN A 215 12.49 -14.74 -0.27
CA GLN A 215 13.21 -15.97 0.06
C GLN A 215 13.08 -17.00 -1.06
N THR A 216 14.14 -17.74 -1.34
CA THR A 216 14.14 -18.81 -2.34
C THR A 216 14.83 -20.06 -1.79
N VAL A 217 14.55 -21.22 -2.37
CA VAL A 217 15.21 -22.48 -1.98
C VAL A 217 16.72 -22.45 -2.27
N SER A 218 17.13 -21.66 -3.27
CA SER A 218 18.54 -21.46 -3.64
C SER A 218 19.25 -20.39 -2.81
N LYS A 219 18.50 -19.49 -2.16
CA LYS A 219 19.02 -18.34 -1.39
C LYS A 219 18.05 -17.96 -0.29
N GLY A 220 18.35 -18.35 0.95
CA GLY A 220 17.50 -18.05 2.10
C GLY A 220 17.52 -19.11 3.21
N ILE A 221 16.80 -18.79 4.27
CA ILE A 221 16.31 -19.76 5.24
C ILE A 221 14.81 -19.99 5.01
N TYR A 222 14.29 -21.19 5.29
CA TYR A 222 12.88 -21.52 5.04
C TYR A 222 12.43 -22.78 5.80
N PRO A 223 11.19 -22.87 6.29
CA PRO A 223 10.59 -24.12 6.72
C PRO A 223 10.55 -25.11 5.56
N VAL A 224 10.93 -26.36 5.81
CA VAL A 224 10.95 -27.40 4.77
C VAL A 224 10.58 -28.78 5.28
N ILE A 225 9.82 -29.50 4.47
CA ILE A 225 9.59 -30.95 4.57
C ILE A 225 10.49 -31.62 3.53
N LEU A 226 11.35 -32.53 3.97
CA LEU A 226 12.23 -33.34 3.14
C LEU A 226 11.78 -34.79 3.20
N PHE A 227 11.66 -35.46 2.06
CA PHE A 227 11.23 -36.84 2.00
C PHE A 227 12.21 -37.71 1.22
N ASN A 228 12.76 -38.72 1.90
CA ASN A 228 13.51 -39.80 1.28
C ASN A 228 12.54 -40.90 0.88
N ARG A 229 12.53 -41.29 -0.40
CA ARG A 229 11.56 -42.22 -1.01
C ARG A 229 11.41 -43.59 -0.35
N LYS A 230 12.32 -43.95 0.54
CA LYS A 230 12.25 -45.22 1.26
C LYS A 230 11.18 -45.15 2.34
N ASP A 231 11.38 -44.31 3.36
CA ASP A 231 10.56 -44.36 4.56
C ASP A 231 10.64 -43.12 5.47
N CYS A 232 11.31 -42.04 5.05
CA CYS A 232 11.71 -40.99 5.99
C CYS A 232 11.21 -39.61 5.58
N LEU A 233 10.28 -39.05 6.36
CA LEU A 233 9.84 -37.66 6.26
C LEU A 233 10.48 -36.84 7.37
N VAL A 234 11.16 -35.77 6.98
CA VAL A 234 11.95 -34.91 7.86
C VAL A 234 11.38 -33.51 7.80
N LEU A 235 11.09 -32.94 8.97
CA LEU A 235 10.76 -31.55 9.11
C LEU A 235 11.98 -30.79 9.62
N ALA A 236 12.36 -29.71 8.93
CA ALA A 236 13.61 -29.01 9.19
C ALA A 236 13.49 -27.49 9.05
N TYR A 237 14.37 -26.81 9.77
CA TYR A 237 14.72 -25.41 9.58
C TYR A 237 15.72 -25.35 8.42
N GLY A 238 15.21 -25.13 7.21
CA GLY A 238 15.97 -25.18 5.97
C GLY A 238 16.96 -24.02 5.84
N VAL A 239 18.12 -24.34 5.28
CA VAL A 239 19.17 -23.39 4.91
C VAL A 239 19.53 -23.66 3.45
N SER A 240 19.59 -22.63 2.61
CA SER A 240 19.97 -22.78 1.21
C SER A 240 21.43 -23.21 1.06
N GLU A 241 21.68 -24.20 0.21
CA GLU A 241 23.03 -24.73 -0.05
C GLU A 241 23.69 -24.10 -1.29
N THR A 242 22.94 -23.36 -2.12
CA THR A 242 23.43 -22.84 -3.41
C THR A 242 24.05 -21.44 -3.28
N GLU A 243 23.39 -20.54 -2.56
CA GLU A 243 23.90 -19.21 -2.21
C GLU A 243 23.87 -19.02 -0.70
N ASN A 244 24.89 -18.36 -0.16
CA ASN A 244 24.92 -18.00 1.25
C ASN A 244 23.79 -17.00 1.55
N SER A 245 22.95 -17.33 2.53
CA SER A 245 21.93 -16.41 3.00
C SER A 245 22.55 -15.33 3.90
N GLU A 246 22.12 -14.08 3.72
CA GLU A 246 22.44 -12.99 4.66
C GLU A 246 21.70 -13.14 6.00
N ILE A 247 20.69 -14.02 6.06
CA ILE A 247 19.79 -14.21 7.20
C ILE A 247 20.01 -15.62 7.76
N LYS A 248 20.20 -15.72 9.07
CA LYS A 248 20.37 -16.99 9.79
C LYS A 248 19.17 -17.27 10.67
N TRP A 249 18.93 -18.54 10.96
CA TRP A 249 17.99 -18.92 12.02
C TRP A 249 18.47 -18.33 13.36
N PRO A 250 17.57 -17.97 14.30
CA PRO A 250 17.95 -17.42 15.60
C PRO A 250 18.88 -18.35 16.37
N ASP A 251 19.73 -17.79 17.24
CA ASP A 251 20.68 -18.56 18.06
C ASP A 251 19.99 -19.62 18.92
N GLU A 252 18.75 -19.38 19.36
CA GLU A 252 17.94 -20.38 20.06
C GLU A 252 17.75 -21.65 19.21
N ILE A 253 17.50 -21.50 17.91
CA ILE A 253 17.33 -22.63 16.99
C ILE A 253 18.69 -23.28 16.70
N ILE A 254 19.73 -22.47 16.47
CA ILE A 254 21.09 -22.96 16.18
C ILE A 254 21.65 -23.76 17.36
N ASN A 255 21.37 -23.35 18.60
CA ASN A 255 21.88 -23.98 19.81
C ASN A 255 21.04 -25.19 20.25
N ASN A 256 19.71 -25.15 20.05
CA ASN A 256 18.81 -26.21 20.52
C ASN A 256 18.65 -27.35 19.51
N TYR A 257 18.85 -27.11 18.21
CA TYR A 257 18.71 -28.14 17.18
C TYR A 257 20.05 -28.45 16.53
N LYS A 258 20.28 -29.72 16.23
CA LYS A 258 21.50 -30.18 15.55
C LYS A 258 21.35 -30.06 14.04
N GLN A 259 22.46 -29.75 13.37
CA GLN A 259 22.51 -29.79 11.91
C GLN A 259 22.29 -31.23 11.42
N ILE A 260 21.60 -31.38 10.28
CA ILE A 260 21.23 -32.70 9.74
C ILE A 260 22.47 -33.60 9.56
N LYS A 261 23.62 -33.05 9.14
CA LYS A 261 24.87 -33.81 8.98
C LYS A 261 25.31 -34.55 10.27
N GLU A 262 25.09 -33.94 11.43
CA GLU A 262 25.50 -34.43 12.77
C GLU A 262 24.42 -35.23 13.50
N THR A 263 23.23 -35.36 12.91
CA THR A 263 22.06 -35.90 13.62
C THR A 263 21.81 -37.38 13.33
N THR A 264 21.22 -38.11 14.27
CA THR A 264 20.69 -39.47 14.09
C THR A 264 19.16 -39.46 14.15
N CYS A 265 18.52 -40.38 13.44
CA CYS A 265 17.05 -40.50 13.38
C CYS A 265 16.68 -41.99 13.22
N GLU A 266 15.45 -42.34 13.58
CA GLU A 266 14.88 -43.69 13.47
C GLU A 266 14.67 -44.17 12.02
N CYS A 267 14.74 -43.25 11.04
CA CYS A 267 14.68 -43.54 9.61
C CYS A 267 15.95 -43.08 8.86
N ASN A 268 16.14 -43.57 7.62
CA ASN A 268 17.42 -43.43 6.91
C ASN A 268 17.65 -42.00 6.38
N LEU A 269 18.58 -41.28 7.02
CA LEU A 269 18.96 -39.91 6.66
C LEU A 269 20.13 -39.80 5.66
N SER A 270 20.78 -40.88 5.23
CA SER A 270 22.08 -40.81 4.52
C SER A 270 22.07 -39.87 3.32
N LYS A 271 21.03 -39.93 2.47
CA LYS A 271 20.90 -39.06 1.29
C LYS A 271 20.43 -37.64 1.61
N ILE A 272 19.69 -37.44 2.71
CA ILE A 272 19.27 -36.11 3.18
C ILE A 272 20.50 -35.37 3.73
N LYS A 273 21.38 -36.06 4.45
CA LYS A 273 22.65 -35.51 4.95
C LYS A 273 23.58 -35.03 3.85
N GLU A 274 23.59 -35.72 2.71
CA GLU A 274 24.41 -35.34 1.56
C GLU A 274 23.90 -34.05 0.89
N LYS A 275 22.57 -33.89 0.79
CA LYS A 275 21.96 -32.78 0.03
C LYS A 275 21.59 -31.55 0.85
N TYR A 276 21.32 -31.70 2.14
CA TYR A 276 20.90 -30.61 3.04
C TYR A 276 21.68 -30.65 4.37
N PRO A 277 23.02 -30.69 4.34
CA PRO A 277 23.84 -30.90 5.55
C PRO A 277 23.70 -29.79 6.59
N ASN A 278 23.45 -28.55 6.16
CA ASN A 278 23.49 -27.36 7.03
C ASN A 278 22.13 -26.96 7.59
N SER A 279 21.05 -27.60 7.13
CA SER A 279 19.71 -27.41 7.69
C SER A 279 19.61 -28.05 9.08
N TYR A 280 18.75 -27.52 9.97
CA TYR A 280 18.62 -28.01 11.35
C TYR A 280 17.39 -28.94 11.48
N LEU A 281 17.57 -30.10 12.11
CA LEU A 281 16.49 -31.09 12.26
C LEU A 281 15.52 -30.66 13.36
N LYS A 282 14.22 -30.48 13.04
CA LYS A 282 13.16 -30.35 14.06
C LYS A 282 12.69 -31.73 14.51
N LYS A 283 12.23 -32.55 13.57
CA LYS A 283 11.71 -33.90 13.85
C LYS A 283 11.72 -34.77 12.58
N CYS A 284 11.78 -36.09 12.76
CA CYS A 284 11.68 -37.04 11.68
C CYS A 284 10.60 -38.09 11.96
N TYR A 285 10.01 -38.62 10.89
CA TYR A 285 8.87 -39.52 10.93
C TYR A 285 9.16 -40.71 10.01
N LYS A 286 9.11 -41.91 10.58
CA LYS A 286 9.19 -43.16 9.84
C LYS A 286 7.80 -43.53 9.32
N LEU A 287 7.70 -43.81 8.03
CA LEU A 287 6.46 -44.23 7.38
C LEU A 287 6.31 -45.75 7.44
N GLU A 288 5.09 -46.22 7.64
CA GLU A 288 4.68 -47.63 7.51
C GLU A 288 3.91 -47.77 6.20
N ASP A 289 4.35 -48.65 5.29
CA ASP A 289 3.75 -48.87 3.96
C ASP A 289 3.51 -47.59 3.14
N GLY A 290 4.45 -46.64 3.22
CA GLY A 290 4.39 -45.38 2.47
C GLY A 290 3.32 -44.41 2.97
N LYS A 291 2.81 -44.58 4.20
CA LYS A 291 1.80 -43.72 4.82
C LYS A 291 2.23 -43.29 6.23
N LEU A 292 1.71 -42.13 6.65
CA LEU A 292 1.73 -41.67 8.04
C LEU A 292 0.41 -42.06 8.71
N LYS A 293 0.46 -42.45 10.00
CA LYS A 293 -0.74 -42.58 10.83
C LYS A 293 -1.39 -41.19 11.01
N GLU A 294 -2.70 -41.11 11.21
CA GLU A 294 -3.39 -39.82 11.37
C GLU A 294 -2.82 -38.98 12.53
N GLU A 295 -2.45 -39.63 13.63
CA GLU A 295 -1.79 -38.99 14.77
C GLU A 295 -0.42 -38.38 14.39
N GLN A 296 0.37 -39.10 13.59
CA GLN A 296 1.65 -38.58 13.10
C GLN A 296 1.45 -37.42 12.11
N LEU A 297 0.38 -37.42 11.33
CA LEU A 297 0.10 -36.34 10.39
C LEU A 297 -0.36 -35.05 11.11
N GLU A 298 -1.11 -35.19 12.20
CA GLU A 298 -1.44 -34.06 13.07
C GLU A 298 -0.17 -33.48 13.71
N ASP A 299 0.70 -34.36 14.21
CA ASP A 299 1.98 -33.95 14.79
C ASP A 299 2.90 -33.26 13.76
N VAL A 300 2.93 -33.73 12.51
CA VAL A 300 3.64 -33.05 11.40
C VAL A 300 3.12 -31.63 11.21
N LEU A 301 1.80 -31.42 11.21
CA LEU A 301 1.22 -30.08 11.04
C LEU A 301 1.51 -29.17 12.23
N ASN A 302 1.38 -29.67 13.46
CA ASN A 302 1.66 -28.86 14.65
C ASN A 302 3.13 -28.43 14.69
N ASN A 303 4.06 -29.34 14.41
CA ASN A 303 5.47 -28.99 14.33
C ASN A 303 5.78 -28.07 13.13
N LEU A 304 5.09 -28.22 12.00
CA LEU A 304 5.24 -27.32 10.86
C LEU A 304 4.77 -25.90 11.22
N ASP A 305 3.63 -25.78 11.89
CA ASP A 305 3.11 -24.51 12.37
C ASP A 305 4.07 -23.86 13.39
N GLU A 306 4.71 -24.63 14.27
CA GLU A 306 5.75 -24.13 15.16
C GLU A 306 6.96 -23.59 14.41
N ILE A 307 7.48 -24.33 13.42
CA ILE A 307 8.60 -23.85 12.60
C ILE A 307 8.19 -22.59 11.84
N ILE A 308 6.97 -22.54 11.27
CA ILE A 308 6.46 -21.36 10.56
C ILE A 308 6.33 -20.17 11.52
N LYS A 309 5.84 -20.37 12.75
CA LYS A 309 5.79 -19.32 13.77
C LYS A 309 7.19 -18.81 14.13
N SER A 310 8.15 -19.71 14.38
CA SER A 310 9.55 -19.33 14.63
C SER A 310 10.17 -18.65 13.42
N TYR A 311 9.83 -19.07 12.20
CA TYR A 311 10.31 -18.48 10.96
C TYR A 311 9.78 -17.06 10.79
N ILE A 312 8.48 -16.85 10.96
CA ILE A 312 7.88 -15.52 10.95
C ILE A 312 8.53 -14.66 12.04
N ALA A 313 8.67 -15.19 13.26
CA ALA A 313 9.30 -14.52 14.39
C ALA A 313 10.79 -14.22 14.18
N THR A 314 11.52 -15.01 13.38
CA THR A 314 12.94 -14.74 13.02
C THR A 314 13.07 -13.43 12.25
N PHE A 315 12.04 -13.07 11.49
CA PHE A 315 11.94 -11.78 10.82
C PHE A 315 11.17 -10.73 11.65
N SER A 316 10.81 -11.05 12.90
CA SER A 316 10.14 -10.17 13.86
C SER A 316 10.96 -9.93 15.14
N SER A 317 12.04 -10.69 15.39
CA SER A 317 12.83 -10.62 16.64
C SER A 317 13.86 -9.49 16.60
N LYS A 318 13.77 -8.62 17.61
CA LYS A 318 14.68 -7.49 17.89
C LYS A 318 16.14 -7.95 18.16
N PRO A 319 17.15 -7.14 17.81
CA PRO A 319 18.51 -7.27 18.37
C PRO A 319 18.51 -6.96 19.89
N PRO A 320 19.50 -7.47 20.65
CA PRO A 320 19.63 -7.18 22.07
C PRO A 320 19.88 -5.68 22.27
N SER A 321 19.19 -5.10 23.25
CA SER A 321 19.21 -3.67 23.58
C SER A 321 20.58 -3.19 24.04
N PRO A 322 21.18 -2.21 23.34
CA PRO A 322 22.25 -1.39 23.88
C PRO A 322 21.68 -0.05 24.33
N THR A 323 22.02 0.32 25.56
CA THR A 323 21.95 1.67 26.10
C THR A 323 22.88 2.59 25.31
N ASN A 324 22.32 3.58 24.61
CA ASN A 324 22.75 4.99 24.52
C ASN A 324 22.33 5.66 23.19
N GLU A 325 22.02 6.94 23.33
CA GLU A 325 21.34 7.87 22.42
C GLU A 325 22.02 8.08 21.04
N ILE A 326 21.22 8.16 19.96
CA ILE A 326 21.31 9.06 18.77
C ILE A 326 20.27 8.64 17.68
N ASN A 327 19.77 9.60 16.89
CA ASN A 327 18.57 9.58 16.01
C ASN A 327 18.65 8.69 14.76
N CYS A 328 17.70 7.75 14.61
CA CYS A 328 17.59 6.85 13.46
C CYS A 328 17.36 7.54 12.09
N PHE A 329 16.66 8.67 12.09
CA PHE A 329 16.23 9.33 10.84
C PHE A 329 17.25 10.36 10.29
N GLU A 330 18.26 10.77 11.10
CA GLU A 330 19.40 11.57 10.60
C GLU A 330 20.40 10.69 9.84
N ASN A 331 20.65 9.47 10.33
CA ASN A 331 21.55 8.48 9.73
C ASN A 331 20.92 7.71 8.57
N SER A 332 19.74 8.13 8.11
CA SER A 332 19.09 7.51 6.98
C SER A 332 19.88 7.78 5.69
N ASN A 333 19.94 6.79 4.79
CA ASN A 333 20.68 6.92 3.54
C ASN A 333 20.12 8.04 2.66
N LEU A 334 18.87 8.47 2.86
CA LEU A 334 18.30 9.60 2.14
C LEU A 334 19.01 10.93 2.48
N LYS A 335 19.88 11.39 1.57
CA LYS A 335 20.40 12.76 1.54
C LYS A 335 19.29 13.72 1.09
N LEU A 336 18.35 14.00 1.98
CA LEU A 336 17.52 15.21 1.88
C LEU A 336 18.19 16.36 2.61
N ASP A 337 17.91 17.57 2.13
CA ASP A 337 18.22 18.76 2.89
C ASP A 337 17.68 18.65 4.34
N PRO A 338 18.49 18.98 5.36
CA PRO A 338 18.09 18.87 6.77
C PRO A 338 16.77 19.58 7.08
N TYR A 339 16.52 20.73 6.44
CA TYR A 339 15.29 21.47 6.65
C TYR A 339 14.04 20.72 6.16
N ILE A 340 14.12 19.83 5.17
CA ILE A 340 12.99 19.00 4.72
C ILE A 340 12.68 17.95 5.78
N LYS A 341 13.70 17.25 6.30
CA LYS A 341 13.53 16.26 7.39
C LYS A 341 12.93 16.91 8.64
N ASN A 342 13.49 18.05 9.06
CA ASN A 342 13.02 18.79 10.22
C ASN A 342 11.60 19.35 10.00
N SER A 343 11.30 19.84 8.80
CA SER A 343 9.96 20.31 8.45
C SER A 343 8.94 19.17 8.47
N PHE A 344 9.26 18.02 7.89
CA PHE A 344 8.40 16.84 7.90
C PHE A 344 8.09 16.38 9.32
N TYR A 345 9.13 16.21 10.13
CA TYR A 345 9.03 15.76 11.51
C TYR A 345 8.17 16.72 12.36
N ASN A 346 8.53 18.00 12.38
CA ASN A 346 7.85 18.99 13.23
C ASN A 346 6.42 19.28 12.75
N SER A 347 6.16 19.21 11.44
CA SER A 347 4.80 19.34 10.91
C SER A 347 3.90 18.19 11.36
N LEU A 348 4.42 16.96 11.29
CA LEU A 348 3.68 15.77 11.69
C LEU A 348 3.43 15.75 13.20
N LYS A 349 4.41 16.14 14.01
CA LYS A 349 4.25 16.31 15.47
C LYS A 349 3.25 17.41 15.82
N THR A 350 3.19 18.49 15.05
CA THR A 350 2.31 19.64 15.33
C THR A 350 0.85 19.35 15.05
N LYS A 351 0.54 18.72 13.92
CA LYS A 351 -0.85 18.60 13.44
C LYS A 351 -1.31 17.17 13.14
N GLY A 352 -0.38 16.23 13.00
CA GLY A 352 -0.70 14.85 12.66
C GLY A 352 -1.15 14.66 11.20
N PHE A 353 -1.11 15.70 10.36
CA PHE A 353 -1.43 15.60 8.94
C PHE A 353 -0.47 16.45 8.08
N VAL A 354 0.25 15.82 7.16
CA VAL A 354 1.23 16.45 6.27
C VAL A 354 1.00 16.05 4.82
N ILE A 355 1.16 16.99 3.89
CA ILE A 355 1.14 16.76 2.44
C ILE A 355 2.54 16.98 1.90
N LEU A 356 3.05 16.03 1.13
CA LEU A 356 4.33 16.06 0.43
C LEU A 356 4.04 16.24 -1.06
N ALA A 357 4.41 17.39 -1.62
CA ALA A 357 4.21 17.73 -3.02
C ALA A 357 5.56 17.79 -3.74
N GLY A 358 5.64 17.37 -4.99
CA GLY A 358 6.90 17.42 -5.76
C GLY A 358 6.83 16.59 -7.03
N LEU A 359 7.89 16.64 -7.85
CA LEU A 359 7.98 15.79 -9.05
C LEU A 359 7.99 14.30 -8.68
N SER A 360 7.68 13.44 -9.63
CA SER A 360 7.87 11.99 -9.43
C SER A 360 9.36 11.67 -9.23
N GLY A 361 9.66 10.73 -8.31
CA GLY A 361 11.03 10.33 -8.01
C GLY A 361 11.83 11.23 -7.06
N THR A 362 11.23 12.27 -6.46
CA THR A 362 11.92 13.19 -5.53
C THR A 362 12.06 12.66 -4.09
N GLY A 363 11.64 11.42 -3.81
CA GLY A 363 11.79 10.80 -2.49
C GLY A 363 10.63 11.03 -1.50
N LYS A 364 9.47 11.53 -1.96
CA LYS A 364 8.27 11.76 -1.12
C LYS A 364 7.78 10.51 -0.37
N THR A 365 7.75 9.36 -1.03
CA THR A 365 7.38 8.10 -0.38
C THR A 365 8.53 7.58 0.49
N LYS A 366 9.78 7.82 0.05
CA LYS A 366 10.97 7.31 0.71
C LYS A 366 11.23 7.95 2.08
N ILE A 367 11.01 9.27 2.21
CA ILE A 367 11.11 9.95 3.51
C ILE A 367 10.13 9.36 4.54
N PHE A 368 8.91 9.00 4.10
CA PHE A 368 7.92 8.36 4.97
C PHE A 368 8.38 6.96 5.38
N GLU A 369 8.83 6.14 4.42
CA GLU A 369 9.35 4.79 4.70
C GLU A 369 10.50 4.82 5.71
N GLU A 370 11.48 5.70 5.52
CA GLU A 370 12.62 5.81 6.43
C GLU A 370 12.21 6.32 7.82
N PHE A 371 11.26 7.25 7.86
CA PHE A 371 10.71 7.73 9.12
C PHE A 371 9.99 6.62 9.90
N VAL A 372 9.09 5.86 9.27
CA VAL A 372 8.35 4.79 9.97
C VAL A 372 9.24 3.62 10.36
N ASN A 373 10.31 3.35 9.60
CA ASN A 373 11.32 2.34 9.94
C ASN A 373 12.11 2.67 11.22
N CYS A 374 12.06 3.92 11.69
CA CYS A 374 12.63 4.32 12.96
C CYS A 374 11.76 3.99 14.18
N PHE A 375 10.52 3.52 13.97
CA PHE A 375 9.65 3.07 15.04
C PHE A 375 9.79 1.55 15.24
N PRO A 376 9.72 1.07 16.50
CA PRO A 376 9.97 -0.34 16.81
C PRO A 376 8.94 -1.32 16.24
N ASN A 377 7.74 -0.85 15.88
CA ASN A 377 6.64 -1.67 15.36
C ASN A 377 6.43 -1.35 13.88
N ALA A 378 7.11 -2.09 13.00
CA ALA A 378 7.02 -1.91 11.55
C ALA A 378 5.64 -2.20 10.94
N GLU A 379 4.69 -2.72 11.71
CA GLU A 379 3.29 -2.97 11.28
C GLU A 379 2.37 -1.77 11.56
N ASN A 380 2.80 -0.79 12.36
CA ASN A 380 2.02 0.41 12.68
C ASN A 380 2.10 1.47 11.57
N ASN A 381 2.22 1.04 10.32
CA ASN A 381 2.09 1.92 9.17
C ASN A 381 1.27 1.27 8.06
N LEU A 382 0.55 2.10 7.30
CA LEU A 382 -0.27 1.67 6.18
C LEU A 382 0.03 2.54 4.96
N PHE A 383 0.45 1.89 3.88
CA PHE A 383 0.49 2.49 2.55
C PHE A 383 -0.86 2.32 1.86
N PHE A 384 -1.53 3.43 1.53
CA PHE A 384 -2.88 3.44 0.98
C PHE A 384 -2.93 4.22 -0.36
N PRO A 385 -2.87 3.55 -1.52
CA PRO A 385 -2.90 4.23 -2.80
C PRO A 385 -4.31 4.76 -3.11
N ILE A 386 -4.41 6.04 -3.48
CA ILE A 386 -5.65 6.65 -3.92
C ILE A 386 -5.91 6.27 -5.38
N ARG A 387 -7.19 6.08 -5.72
CA ARG A 387 -7.60 5.76 -7.09
C ARG A 387 -8.48 6.86 -7.68
N PRO A 388 -8.47 7.07 -9.01
CA PRO A 388 -9.27 8.12 -9.65
C PRO A 388 -10.79 7.95 -9.44
N ASP A 389 -11.26 6.74 -9.14
CA ASP A 389 -12.67 6.42 -8.94
C ASP A 389 -13.19 6.80 -7.54
N PHE A 390 -12.34 7.34 -6.66
CA PHE A 390 -12.71 7.73 -5.31
C PHE A 390 -13.61 8.98 -5.34
N LYS A 391 -14.85 8.81 -4.85
CA LYS A 391 -15.88 9.84 -4.91
C LYS A 391 -16.46 10.22 -3.56
N ASP A 392 -16.33 9.37 -2.56
CA ASP A 392 -16.85 9.59 -1.21
C ASP A 392 -16.03 8.79 -0.18
N THR A 393 -16.33 8.99 1.09
CA THR A 393 -15.61 8.37 2.20
C THR A 393 -15.74 6.84 2.23
N LYS A 394 -16.70 6.25 1.50
CA LYS A 394 -16.81 4.78 1.40
C LYS A 394 -15.65 4.16 0.64
N SER A 395 -15.03 4.90 -0.26
CA SER A 395 -13.78 4.46 -0.91
C SER A 395 -12.65 4.24 0.09
N LEU A 396 -12.67 4.99 1.20
CA LEU A 396 -11.68 4.91 2.26
C LEU A 396 -12.07 3.99 3.40
N LEU A 397 -13.33 3.97 3.82
CA LEU A 397 -13.78 3.26 5.02
C LEU A 397 -14.71 2.08 4.73
N GLY A 398 -15.05 1.84 3.46
CA GLY A 398 -15.94 0.76 3.08
C GLY A 398 -17.41 1.14 3.13
N PHE A 399 -18.30 0.15 3.04
CA PHE A 399 -19.74 0.38 3.05
C PHE A 399 -20.52 -0.82 3.59
N TYR A 400 -21.68 -0.54 4.17
CA TYR A 400 -22.63 -1.57 4.53
C TYR A 400 -23.44 -2.04 3.31
N ASN A 401 -23.58 -3.36 3.16
CA ASN A 401 -24.38 -4.00 2.13
C ASN A 401 -25.68 -4.58 2.72
N PRO A 402 -26.83 -3.92 2.52
CA PRO A 402 -28.12 -4.36 3.07
C PRO A 402 -28.58 -5.73 2.56
N LEU A 403 -28.17 -6.13 1.36
CA LEU A 403 -28.58 -7.40 0.76
C LEU A 403 -27.89 -8.60 1.42
N LYS A 404 -26.66 -8.41 1.90
CA LYS A 404 -25.86 -9.44 2.57
C LYS A 404 -25.86 -9.30 4.09
N ASN A 405 -26.45 -8.22 4.62
CA ASN A 405 -26.37 -7.84 6.03
C ASN A 405 -24.93 -7.82 6.57
N GLN A 406 -23.99 -7.31 5.76
CA GLN A 406 -22.57 -7.31 6.09
C GLN A 406 -21.92 -5.98 5.71
N TYR A 407 -20.98 -5.53 6.54
CA TYR A 407 -20.11 -4.40 6.20
C TYR A 407 -18.89 -4.88 5.41
N HIS A 408 -18.62 -4.22 4.28
CA HIS A 408 -17.40 -4.43 3.51
C HIS A 408 -16.37 -3.39 3.96
N SER A 409 -15.49 -3.77 4.88
CA SER A 409 -14.41 -2.90 5.38
C SER A 409 -13.28 -2.74 4.36
N THR A 410 -12.48 -1.71 4.56
CA THR A 410 -11.22 -1.47 3.84
C THR A 410 -10.05 -1.67 4.80
N HIS A 411 -8.85 -1.88 4.24
CA HIS A 411 -7.62 -1.95 5.04
C HIS A 411 -7.41 -0.71 5.92
N LEU A 412 -7.84 0.47 5.47
CA LEU A 412 -7.75 1.68 6.28
C LEU A 412 -8.69 1.63 7.49
N LEU A 413 -9.93 1.15 7.33
CA LEU A 413 -10.84 1.01 8.47
C LEU A 413 -10.29 0.01 9.48
N ASP A 414 -9.84 -1.16 9.02
CA ASP A 414 -9.28 -2.20 9.87
C ASP A 414 -8.03 -1.68 10.63
N PHE A 415 -7.18 -0.91 9.96
CA PHE A 415 -6.00 -0.28 10.55
C PHE A 415 -6.34 0.78 11.61
N ILE A 416 -7.35 1.62 11.38
CA ILE A 416 -7.80 2.61 12.37
C ILE A 416 -8.44 1.92 13.58
N VAL A 417 -9.18 0.83 13.36
CA VAL A 417 -9.75 0.00 14.42
C VAL A 417 -8.63 -0.59 15.28
N GLU A 418 -7.54 -1.07 14.68
CA GLU A 418 -6.38 -1.57 15.41
C GLU A 418 -5.67 -0.46 16.20
N ALA A 419 -5.46 0.71 15.60
CA ALA A 419 -4.92 1.88 16.29
C ALA A 419 -5.78 2.27 17.51
N SER A 420 -7.11 2.18 17.36
CA SER A 420 -8.08 2.47 18.43
C SER A 420 -7.97 1.46 19.58
N LYS A 421 -7.86 0.16 19.28
CA LYS A 421 -7.64 -0.87 20.30
C LYS A 421 -6.31 -0.67 21.02
N ASN A 422 -5.24 -0.38 20.28
CA ASN A 422 -3.93 -0.10 20.86
C ASN A 422 -3.99 1.09 21.83
N TYR A 423 -4.68 2.17 21.46
CA TYR A 423 -4.87 3.33 22.34
C TYR A 423 -5.74 3.03 23.56
N LEU A 424 -6.84 2.28 23.39
CA LEU A 424 -7.67 1.86 24.53
C LEU A 424 -6.91 0.99 25.53
N GLU A 425 -5.98 0.16 25.05
CA GLU A 425 -5.20 -0.76 25.89
C GLU A 425 -4.01 -0.10 26.57
N LYS A 426 -3.32 0.81 25.87
CA LYS A 426 -2.06 1.40 26.33
C LYS A 426 -2.18 2.84 26.82
N GLY A 427 -3.33 3.48 26.59
CA GLY A 427 -3.61 4.86 26.96
C GLY A 427 -2.54 5.82 26.46
N LYS A 428 -2.00 6.63 27.37
CA LYS A 428 -0.94 7.61 27.07
C LYS A 428 0.36 6.99 26.56
N ASN A 429 0.55 5.68 26.70
CA ASN A 429 1.73 4.96 26.21
C ASN A 429 1.50 4.22 24.88
N ALA A 430 0.37 4.48 24.21
CA ALA A 430 0.02 3.86 22.95
C ALA A 430 1.05 4.12 21.85
N ASP A 431 1.24 3.13 20.99
CA ASP A 431 2.16 3.26 19.88
C ASP A 431 1.55 4.18 18.81
N PRO A 432 2.33 5.03 18.15
CA PRO A 432 1.84 5.82 17.02
C PRO A 432 1.59 4.92 15.80
N PHE A 433 0.58 5.28 15.00
CA PHE A 433 0.13 4.64 13.77
C PHE A 433 0.16 5.64 12.63
N PHE A 434 0.79 5.28 11.51
CA PHE A 434 1.05 6.18 10.40
C PHE A 434 0.38 5.71 9.11
N VAL A 435 -0.39 6.57 8.45
CA VAL A 435 -1.03 6.26 7.16
C VAL A 435 -0.42 7.15 6.09
N LEU A 436 0.10 6.55 5.02
CA LEU A 436 0.51 7.25 3.80
C LEU A 436 -0.57 7.09 2.73
N PHE A 437 -1.23 8.19 2.37
CA PHE A 437 -2.09 8.26 1.20
C PHE A 437 -1.25 8.62 -0.03
N ASP A 438 -1.04 7.64 -0.91
CA ASP A 438 -0.24 7.87 -2.12
C ASP A 438 -1.11 8.46 -3.24
N GLU A 439 -0.56 9.46 -3.92
CA GLU A 439 -1.20 10.21 -5.01
C GLU A 439 -2.57 10.79 -4.62
N MET A 440 -2.62 11.52 -3.49
CA MET A 440 -3.86 12.09 -2.95
C MET A 440 -4.65 12.93 -3.97
N ASN A 441 -3.95 13.61 -4.89
CA ASN A 441 -4.52 14.45 -5.95
C ASN A 441 -5.07 13.69 -7.16
N LEU A 442 -4.93 12.37 -7.20
CA LEU A 442 -5.48 11.54 -8.27
C LEU A 442 -7.03 11.56 -8.28
N ALA A 443 -7.64 11.81 -7.13
CA ALA A 443 -9.08 12.07 -6.99
C ALA A 443 -9.33 13.39 -6.23
N ARG A 444 -10.57 13.88 -6.28
CA ARG A 444 -10.95 15.10 -5.54
C ARG A 444 -10.96 14.83 -4.03
N VAL A 445 -9.88 15.21 -3.36
CA VAL A 445 -9.66 14.99 -1.92
C VAL A 445 -10.81 15.49 -1.08
N GLU A 446 -11.38 16.66 -1.40
CA GLU A 446 -12.52 17.20 -0.65
C GLU A 446 -13.79 16.36 -0.67
N TYR A 447 -13.89 15.36 -1.56
CA TYR A 447 -15.06 14.48 -1.62
C TYR A 447 -14.82 13.19 -0.85
N TYR A 448 -13.73 12.48 -1.14
CA TYR A 448 -13.48 11.20 -0.47
C TYR A 448 -12.95 11.36 0.96
N PHE A 449 -12.24 12.46 1.24
CA PHE A 449 -11.65 12.76 2.55
C PHE A 449 -12.53 13.71 3.38
N ALA A 450 -13.75 14.03 2.93
CA ALA A 450 -14.61 15.05 3.56
C ALA A 450 -14.84 14.80 5.06
N ASP A 451 -15.23 13.58 5.43
CA ASP A 451 -15.53 13.24 6.83
C ASP A 451 -14.28 13.28 7.72
N PHE A 452 -13.13 12.85 7.19
CA PHE A 452 -11.84 12.99 7.89
C PHE A 452 -11.48 14.46 8.10
N LEU A 453 -11.61 15.30 7.08
CA LEU A 453 -11.34 16.74 7.20
C LEU A 453 -12.23 17.37 8.27
N SER A 454 -13.50 16.97 8.34
CA SER A 454 -14.45 17.43 9.35
C SER A 454 -14.00 17.02 10.75
N VAL A 455 -13.76 15.72 10.98
CA VAL A 455 -13.38 15.20 12.29
C VAL A 455 -12.02 15.72 12.77
N LEU A 456 -11.07 15.95 11.86
CA LEU A 456 -9.77 16.57 12.16
C LEU A 456 -9.84 18.06 12.57
N GLU A 457 -10.99 18.73 12.43
CA GLU A 457 -11.22 20.07 13.01
C GLU A 457 -11.62 20.05 14.47
N VAL A 458 -12.25 18.95 14.88
CA VAL A 458 -12.98 18.91 16.14
C VAL A 458 -11.99 18.67 17.26
N LYS A 459 -12.29 19.24 18.42
CA LYS A 459 -11.58 18.92 19.65
C LYS A 459 -11.76 17.44 20.01
N ARG A 460 -10.82 16.93 20.78
CA ARG A 460 -10.94 15.65 21.47
C ARG A 460 -11.85 15.82 22.69
N PHE A 461 -12.31 14.72 23.28
CA PHE A 461 -13.03 14.79 24.56
C PHE A 461 -12.17 15.45 25.63
N ASP A 462 -12.74 16.35 26.42
CA ASP A 462 -11.96 17.11 27.42
C ASP A 462 -11.68 16.26 28.68
N ASN A 463 -12.51 15.26 28.96
CA ASN A 463 -12.36 14.35 30.11
C ASN A 463 -13.11 13.02 29.93
N GLU A 464 -12.86 12.11 30.87
CA GLU A 464 -13.50 10.80 30.93
C GLU A 464 -15.03 10.89 31.07
N ASP A 465 -15.55 11.80 31.91
CA ASP A 465 -16.99 11.96 32.14
C ASP A 465 -17.75 12.31 30.86
N GLU A 466 -17.19 13.20 30.03
CA GLU A 466 -17.77 13.57 28.74
C GLU A 466 -17.84 12.36 27.81
N THR A 467 -16.75 11.60 27.75
CA THR A 467 -16.60 10.38 26.95
C THR A 467 -17.60 9.31 27.40
N GLN A 468 -17.74 9.12 28.72
CA GLN A 468 -18.67 8.18 29.31
C GLN A 468 -20.14 8.57 29.07
N ARG A 469 -20.47 9.87 29.00
CA ARG A 469 -21.85 10.31 28.70
C ARG A 469 -22.20 10.18 27.22
N ASN A 470 -21.21 10.05 26.33
CA ASN A 470 -21.43 9.92 24.90
C ASN A 470 -21.89 8.49 24.54
N HIS A 471 -23.21 8.33 24.38
CA HIS A 471 -23.83 7.04 24.05
C HIS A 471 -23.34 6.42 22.73
N SER A 472 -22.95 7.23 21.73
CA SER A 472 -22.40 6.69 20.48
C SER A 472 -21.01 6.10 20.70
N PHE A 473 -20.17 6.80 21.46
CA PHE A 473 -18.84 6.31 21.84
C PHE A 473 -18.91 5.03 22.67
N GLN A 474 -19.87 4.91 23.59
CA GLN A 474 -20.09 3.66 24.32
C GLN A 474 -20.36 2.48 23.39
N LYS A 475 -21.19 2.66 22.36
CA LYS A 475 -21.47 1.62 21.35
C LYS A 475 -20.23 1.27 20.53
N PHE A 476 -19.41 2.26 20.20
CA PHE A 476 -18.13 2.06 19.54
C PHE A 476 -17.21 1.15 20.39
N LEU A 477 -17.07 1.43 21.69
CA LEU A 477 -16.27 0.58 22.61
C LEU A 477 -16.77 -0.87 22.65
N VAL A 478 -18.08 -1.07 22.77
CA VAL A 478 -18.69 -2.40 22.80
C VAL A 478 -18.35 -3.19 21.53
N THR A 479 -18.39 -2.53 20.37
CA THR A 479 -18.05 -3.16 19.09
C THR A 479 -16.58 -3.55 19.00
N LEU A 480 -15.70 -2.82 19.69
CA LEU A 480 -14.28 -3.17 19.82
C LEU A 480 -14.00 -4.26 20.86
N GLY A 481 -15.03 -4.84 21.49
CA GLY A 481 -14.89 -5.82 22.56
C GLY A 481 -14.45 -5.21 23.90
N LYS A 482 -14.67 -3.89 24.09
CA LYS A 482 -14.36 -3.13 25.29
C LYS A 482 -15.65 -2.63 25.95
N ASN A 483 -15.56 -2.08 27.15
CA ASN A 483 -16.71 -1.54 27.88
C ASN A 483 -16.36 -0.19 28.52
N THR A 484 -17.34 0.54 29.05
CA THR A 484 -17.07 1.84 29.70
C THR A 484 -16.12 1.73 30.88
N SER A 485 -16.09 0.61 31.60
CA SER A 485 -15.12 0.36 32.68
C SER A 485 -13.68 0.17 32.21
N SER A 486 -13.42 0.01 30.90
CA SER A 486 -12.05 0.02 30.38
C SER A 486 -11.52 1.43 30.13
N LEU A 487 -12.37 2.46 30.23
CA LEU A 487 -11.93 3.85 30.17
C LEU A 487 -11.28 4.27 31.49
N ASN A 488 -10.28 5.15 31.37
CA ASN A 488 -9.60 5.80 32.47
C ASN A 488 -9.02 7.14 31.99
N GLU A 489 -8.36 7.88 32.88
CA GLU A 489 -7.71 9.17 32.60
C GLU A 489 -6.60 9.13 31.53
N GLU A 490 -6.20 7.94 31.06
CA GLU A 490 -5.14 7.78 30.07
C GLU A 490 -5.63 7.46 28.65
N ASN A 491 -6.88 7.00 28.48
CA ASN A 491 -7.35 6.44 27.21
C ASN A 491 -8.70 7.01 26.68
N TYR A 492 -9.13 8.17 27.17
CA TYR A 492 -10.39 8.80 26.76
C TYR A 492 -10.27 9.74 25.54
N ASN A 493 -9.06 10.09 25.11
CA ASN A 493 -8.79 11.28 24.29
C ASN A 493 -9.04 11.09 22.77
N PHE A 494 -10.13 10.42 22.42
CA PHE A 494 -10.63 10.30 21.04
C PHE A 494 -11.22 11.61 20.55
N THR A 495 -11.42 11.73 19.23
CA THR A 495 -12.19 12.85 18.67
C THR A 495 -13.58 12.92 19.28
N SER A 496 -14.09 14.11 19.58
CA SER A 496 -15.44 14.25 20.18
C SER A 496 -16.58 14.03 19.19
N GLN A 497 -16.26 14.05 17.89
CA GLN A 497 -17.15 13.66 16.80
C GLN A 497 -16.64 12.40 16.11
N SER A 498 -17.55 11.70 15.46
CA SER A 498 -17.32 10.44 14.76
C SER A 498 -17.56 10.55 13.26
N ILE A 499 -16.99 9.62 12.51
CA ILE A 499 -17.33 9.36 11.11
C ILE A 499 -18.42 8.29 11.09
N LYS A 500 -19.54 8.57 10.42
CA LYS A 500 -20.65 7.63 10.32
C LYS A 500 -20.37 6.53 9.29
N LEU A 501 -20.41 5.27 9.71
CA LEU A 501 -20.16 4.11 8.84
C LEU A 501 -21.48 3.47 8.36
N HIS A 502 -22.40 3.17 9.28
CA HIS A 502 -23.71 2.58 8.95
C HIS A 502 -24.75 2.78 10.06
N ASN A 503 -26.01 2.41 9.80
CA ASN A 503 -27.11 2.51 10.76
C ASN A 503 -27.53 1.16 11.37
N GLU A 504 -27.10 0.04 10.79
CA GLU A 504 -27.59 -1.30 11.16
C GLU A 504 -26.87 -1.88 12.38
N ASP A 505 -27.56 -2.68 13.19
CA ASP A 505 -26.99 -3.37 14.36
C ASP A 505 -26.27 -4.66 13.94
N ILE A 506 -25.06 -4.53 13.42
CA ILE A 506 -24.13 -5.63 13.15
C ILE A 506 -23.02 -5.66 14.20
N ASN A 507 -22.56 -6.85 14.58
CA ASN A 507 -21.63 -7.01 15.71
C ASN A 507 -20.16 -6.78 15.33
N ASP A 508 -19.80 -6.91 14.06
CA ASP A 508 -18.39 -7.01 13.65
C ASP A 508 -17.80 -5.66 13.19
N THR A 509 -18.61 -4.61 13.08
CA THR A 509 -18.15 -3.30 12.60
C THR A 509 -18.91 -2.18 13.33
N PRO A 510 -18.21 -1.13 13.79
CA PRO A 510 -18.87 -0.05 14.51
C PRO A 510 -19.75 0.79 13.59
N LYS A 511 -20.89 1.27 14.12
CA LYS A 511 -21.77 2.22 13.41
C LYS A 511 -21.10 3.56 13.13
N GLU A 512 -20.24 3.98 14.04
CA GLU A 512 -19.56 5.26 14.05
C GLU A 512 -18.10 5.06 14.45
N LEU A 513 -17.19 5.71 13.75
CA LEU A 513 -15.75 5.62 13.95
C LEU A 513 -15.23 6.90 14.61
N PHE A 514 -14.68 6.77 15.81
CA PHE A 514 -13.98 7.85 16.50
C PHE A 514 -12.48 7.70 16.24
N LEU A 515 -11.79 8.79 15.91
CA LEU A 515 -10.36 8.70 15.59
C LEU A 515 -9.51 8.75 16.87
N PRO A 516 -8.61 7.79 17.09
CA PRO A 516 -7.74 7.78 18.26
C PRO A 516 -6.62 8.84 18.12
N PRO A 517 -5.97 9.24 19.22
CA PRO A 517 -4.91 10.25 19.20
C PRO A 517 -3.59 9.80 18.61
N ASN A 518 -3.33 8.51 18.62
CA ASN A 518 -2.11 7.91 18.10
C ASN A 518 -2.11 7.75 16.56
N LEU A 519 -3.02 8.39 15.82
CA LEU A 519 -3.13 8.27 14.35
C LEU A 519 -2.56 9.49 13.63
N TYR A 520 -1.71 9.25 12.64
CA TYR A 520 -1.01 10.26 11.85
C TYR A 520 -1.20 10.00 10.36
N PHE A 521 -1.37 11.07 9.59
CA PHE A 521 -1.61 11.03 8.15
C PHE A 521 -0.51 11.75 7.37
N VAL A 522 -0.06 11.13 6.29
CA VAL A 522 0.83 11.72 5.31
C VAL A 522 0.20 11.51 3.93
N GLY A 523 0.24 12.53 3.08
CA GLY A 523 -0.27 12.46 1.70
C GLY A 523 0.81 12.79 0.70
N THR A 524 0.97 12.03 -0.38
CA THR A 524 1.85 12.42 -1.50
C THR A 524 1.05 13.06 -2.63
N VAL A 525 1.66 14.02 -3.31
CA VAL A 525 1.10 14.76 -4.45
C VAL A 525 2.15 14.87 -5.54
N ASN A 526 1.79 14.45 -6.75
CA ASN A 526 2.59 14.65 -7.95
C ASN A 526 2.14 15.95 -8.64
N ILE A 527 3.04 16.92 -8.78
CA ILE A 527 2.74 18.26 -9.32
C ILE A 527 2.65 18.25 -10.86
N ASP A 528 3.33 17.32 -11.52
CA ASP A 528 3.54 17.34 -12.98
C ASP A 528 2.37 16.79 -13.79
N GLU A 529 1.55 15.98 -13.15
CA GLU A 529 0.40 15.35 -13.77
C GLU A 529 -0.82 16.25 -13.61
N THR A 530 -1.56 16.48 -14.70
CA THR A 530 -2.80 17.28 -14.75
C THR A 530 -3.88 16.66 -13.86
N THR A 531 -3.83 16.96 -12.56
CA THR A 531 -4.61 16.29 -11.52
C THR A 531 -5.45 17.29 -10.73
N HIS A 532 -6.30 16.80 -9.84
CA HIS A 532 -7.24 17.64 -9.09
C HIS A 532 -6.50 18.50 -8.06
N MET A 533 -6.62 19.82 -8.21
CA MET A 533 -6.07 20.76 -7.24
C MET A 533 -6.81 20.67 -5.91
N PHE A 534 -6.07 20.82 -4.82
CA PHE A 534 -6.65 20.78 -3.49
C PHE A 534 -7.44 22.04 -3.19
N SER A 535 -8.66 21.87 -2.66
CA SER A 535 -9.39 23.01 -2.14
C SER A 535 -8.70 23.61 -0.91
N PRO A 536 -8.93 24.91 -0.63
CA PRO A 536 -8.39 25.57 0.57
C PRO A 536 -8.75 24.85 1.88
N LYS A 537 -9.85 24.10 1.90
CA LYS A 537 -10.26 23.30 3.07
C LYS A 537 -9.26 22.19 3.39
N VAL A 538 -8.71 21.53 2.38
CA VAL A 538 -7.71 20.46 2.57
C VAL A 538 -6.38 21.07 3.04
N LEU A 539 -5.93 22.12 2.35
CA LEU A 539 -4.67 22.80 2.65
C LEU A 539 -4.67 23.48 4.03
N ASP A 540 -5.84 23.89 4.53
CA ASP A 540 -5.98 24.38 5.90
C ASP A 540 -5.74 23.30 6.96
N ARG A 541 -5.89 22.00 6.64
CA ARG A 541 -5.73 20.89 7.59
C ARG A 541 -4.36 20.24 7.63
N ALA A 542 -3.49 20.56 6.69
CA ALA A 542 -2.16 19.97 6.61
C ALA A 542 -1.09 21.05 6.55
N PHE A 543 0.14 20.67 6.88
CA PHE A 543 1.32 21.36 6.37
C PHE A 543 1.64 20.82 4.97
N THR A 544 1.98 21.69 4.03
CA THR A 544 2.37 21.28 2.68
C THR A 544 3.87 21.49 2.48
N ILE A 545 4.60 20.41 2.25
CA ILE A 545 6.05 20.40 2.06
C ILE A 545 6.33 20.12 0.59
N GLU A 546 7.09 21.00 -0.06
CA GLU A 546 7.53 20.79 -1.44
C GLU A 546 8.89 20.13 -1.49
N PHE A 547 9.00 19.10 -2.32
CA PHE A 547 10.21 18.37 -2.65
C PHE A 547 10.69 18.85 -4.00
N ASP A 548 11.75 19.65 -3.97
CA ASP A 548 12.46 20.08 -5.17
C ASP A 548 13.48 19.02 -5.59
N VAL A 549 13.80 18.96 -6.90
CA VAL A 549 14.90 18.12 -7.39
C VAL A 549 16.21 18.81 -7.00
N GLY A 550 16.97 18.20 -6.09
CA GLY A 550 18.31 18.66 -5.73
C GLY A 550 19.30 18.56 -6.90
N SER A 551 20.57 18.87 -6.64
CA SER A 551 21.61 18.74 -7.66
C SER A 551 21.86 17.26 -8.02
N PHE A 552 22.08 17.00 -9.32
CA PHE A 552 22.45 15.66 -9.78
C PHE A 552 23.85 15.27 -9.29
N GLU A 553 24.73 16.23 -9.03
CA GLU A 553 26.04 16.02 -8.42
C GLU A 553 25.90 15.46 -6.99
N ASP A 554 25.02 16.04 -6.16
CA ASP A 554 24.73 15.55 -4.81
C ASP A 554 24.17 14.11 -4.84
N TYR A 555 23.33 13.81 -5.83
CA TYR A 555 22.81 12.47 -6.07
C TYR A 555 23.91 11.47 -6.50
N LEU A 556 24.84 11.90 -7.37
CA LEU A 556 25.98 11.06 -7.78
C LEU A 556 26.96 10.80 -6.64
N GLU A 557 27.15 11.76 -5.74
CA GLU A 557 27.95 11.59 -4.52
C GLU A 557 27.28 10.61 -3.55
N PHE A 558 25.96 10.71 -3.37
CA PHE A 558 25.16 9.72 -2.64
C PHE A 558 25.32 8.29 -3.18
N LEU A 559 25.24 8.10 -4.50
CA LEU A 559 25.42 6.77 -5.10
C LEU A 559 26.81 6.16 -4.81
N LYS A 560 27.83 7.00 -4.60
CA LYS A 560 29.19 6.53 -4.28
C LYS A 560 29.34 6.12 -2.81
N GLU A 561 28.71 6.85 -1.88
CA GLU A 561 28.83 6.59 -0.44
C GLU A 561 28.06 5.34 0.05
N ASN A 562 26.97 4.95 -0.62
CA ASN A 562 26.15 3.78 -0.24
C ASN A 562 26.86 2.42 -0.40
N PHE A 563 27.98 2.34 -1.13
CA PHE A 563 28.68 1.08 -1.34
C PHE A 563 29.56 0.66 -0.15
N ASP A 564 29.83 1.55 0.81
CA ASP A 564 30.88 1.32 1.82
C ASP A 564 30.43 1.30 3.30
N ASN A 565 29.18 1.61 3.66
CA ASN A 565 28.78 1.67 5.08
C ASN A 565 27.45 0.96 5.40
N LYS A 566 27.54 -0.24 6.00
CA LYS A 566 26.46 -0.87 6.79
C LYS A 566 26.66 -0.49 8.26
N ASN A 567 26.25 0.71 8.66
CA ASN A 567 26.18 1.07 10.07
C ASN A 567 24.79 0.74 10.63
N SER A 568 24.77 -0.15 11.62
CA SER A 568 23.60 -0.44 12.46
C SER A 568 23.29 0.79 13.32
N VAL A 569 22.08 1.32 13.17
CA VAL A 569 21.66 2.54 13.89
C VAL A 569 20.85 2.19 15.13
N THR A 570 21.28 2.74 16.26
CA THR A 570 20.63 2.67 17.57
C THR A 570 19.37 3.54 17.59
N ILE A 571 18.30 3.07 18.24
CA ILE A 571 16.99 3.72 18.29
C ILE A 571 16.99 4.76 19.43
N GLY A 572 17.14 6.05 19.10
CA GLY A 572 16.60 7.12 19.94
C GLY A 572 15.07 7.02 20.03
N ASN A 573 14.46 7.43 21.15
CA ASN A 573 13.05 7.15 21.43
C ASN A 573 12.09 8.07 20.64
N LEU A 574 12.13 8.08 19.29
CA LEU A 574 11.19 8.82 18.43
C LEU A 574 9.73 8.55 18.85
N LYS A 575 9.48 7.33 19.31
CA LYS A 575 8.20 6.92 19.88
C LYS A 575 7.74 7.85 21.01
N GLU A 576 8.61 8.19 21.97
CA GLU A 576 8.25 9.09 23.07
C GLU A 576 7.89 10.49 22.59
N ASP A 577 8.58 11.00 21.57
CA ASP A 577 8.34 12.36 21.07
C ASP A 577 7.01 12.46 20.30
N PHE A 578 6.58 11.38 19.65
CA PHE A 578 5.26 11.28 19.00
C PHE A 578 4.15 10.91 19.98
N ILE A 579 4.44 10.16 21.03
CA ILE A 579 3.52 9.99 22.16
C ILE A 579 3.27 11.35 22.84
N ASN A 580 4.31 12.17 22.98
CA ASN A 580 4.28 13.49 23.61
C ASN A 580 3.56 13.43 24.98
N ASN A 581 4.02 12.54 25.86
CA ASN A 581 3.40 12.25 27.17
C ASN A 581 1.89 11.94 27.12
N GLY A 582 1.43 11.35 26.01
CA GLY A 582 0.04 10.97 25.78
C GLY A 582 -0.86 12.08 25.24
N GLU A 583 -0.31 13.26 24.95
CA GLU A 583 -1.05 14.34 24.29
C GLU A 583 -1.11 14.14 22.76
N PHE A 584 -0.16 13.39 22.19
CA PHE A 584 0.00 13.19 20.75
C PHE A 584 0.00 14.51 19.95
N ALA A 585 -0.33 14.49 18.66
CA ALA A 585 -0.40 15.69 17.82
C ALA A 585 -1.64 16.54 18.13
N VAL A 586 -1.52 17.43 19.12
CA VAL A 586 -2.55 18.40 19.52
C VAL A 586 -1.93 19.80 19.60
N VAL A 587 -2.70 20.78 19.14
CA VAL A 587 -2.35 22.19 19.29
C VAL A 587 -2.66 22.61 20.73
N ASP A 588 -1.61 22.79 21.52
CA ASP A 588 -1.70 23.16 22.92
C ASP A 588 -1.60 24.68 23.11
N LYS A 589 -2.70 25.27 23.59
CA LYS A 589 -2.82 26.70 23.84
C LYS A 589 -1.92 27.20 24.97
N GLN A 590 -1.62 26.36 25.95
CA GLN A 590 -0.70 26.70 27.03
C GLN A 590 0.71 26.81 26.48
N LYS A 591 1.19 25.82 25.70
CA LYS A 591 2.50 25.88 25.04
C LYS A 591 2.64 27.08 24.11
N ILE A 592 1.58 27.44 23.36
CA ILE A 592 1.57 28.65 22.52
C ILE A 592 1.75 29.91 23.37
N ARG A 593 1.04 30.02 24.50
CA ARG A 593 1.15 31.15 25.41
C ARG A 593 2.56 31.24 26.00
N GLU A 594 3.08 30.14 26.56
CA GLU A 594 4.42 30.05 27.13
C GLU A 594 5.51 30.41 26.11
N PHE A 595 5.33 30.00 24.84
CA PHE A 595 6.24 30.34 23.76
C PHE A 595 6.29 31.85 23.50
N LEU A 596 5.13 32.51 23.47
CA LEU A 596 5.00 33.95 23.17
C LEU A 596 5.27 34.87 24.36
N GLU A 597 5.24 34.36 25.59
CA GLU A 597 5.64 35.10 26.79
C GLU A 597 7.15 35.41 26.80
N ARG A 598 7.96 34.64 26.05
CA ARG A 598 9.39 34.92 25.87
C ARG A 598 9.59 36.14 24.96
N GLU A 599 10.30 37.16 25.45
CA GLU A 599 10.55 38.42 24.71
C GLU A 599 11.14 38.19 23.30
N GLU A 600 12.09 37.25 23.17
CA GLU A 600 12.74 36.91 21.90
C GLU A 600 11.79 36.36 20.83
N ASN A 601 10.64 35.79 21.23
CA ASN A 601 9.65 35.18 20.35
C ASN A 601 8.53 36.14 19.94
N LYS A 602 8.35 37.27 20.64
CA LYS A 602 7.30 38.25 20.32
C LYS A 602 7.41 38.80 18.90
N LYS A 603 8.62 38.85 18.35
CA LYS A 603 8.87 39.23 16.95
C LYS A 603 8.04 38.42 15.95
N TYR A 604 7.81 37.12 16.20
CA TYR A 604 7.05 36.25 15.30
C TYR A 604 5.57 36.63 15.25
N LEU A 605 4.99 37.03 16.38
CA LEU A 605 3.63 37.56 16.43
C LEU A 605 3.51 38.83 15.58
N GLU A 606 4.41 39.80 15.77
CA GLU A 606 4.39 41.05 15.00
C GLU A 606 4.51 40.82 13.49
N ILE A 607 5.36 39.87 13.07
CA ILE A 607 5.52 39.54 11.65
C ILE A 607 4.26 38.88 11.10
N LEU A 608 3.67 37.92 11.83
CA LEU A 608 2.42 37.26 11.41
C LEU A 608 1.26 38.25 11.33
N GLU A 609 1.14 39.20 12.26
CA GLU A 609 0.13 40.27 12.20
C GLU A 609 0.33 41.14 10.96
N LYS A 610 1.55 41.55 10.64
CA LYS A 610 1.86 42.32 9.43
C LYS A 610 1.50 41.53 8.16
N ILE A 611 1.90 40.25 8.08
CA ILE A 611 1.53 39.37 6.95
C ILE A 611 0.01 39.29 6.83
N ASN A 612 -0.69 39.04 7.93
CA ASN A 612 -2.13 38.87 7.94
C ASN A 612 -2.87 40.16 7.55
N TYR A 613 -2.40 41.31 8.03
CA TYR A 613 -2.91 42.63 7.64
C TYR A 613 -2.70 42.91 6.14
N THR A 614 -1.52 42.60 5.60
CA THR A 614 -1.22 42.74 4.17
C THR A 614 -2.16 41.87 3.32
N LEU A 615 -2.38 40.62 3.72
CA LEU A 615 -3.26 39.68 3.01
C LEU A 615 -4.75 39.97 3.20
N GLY A 616 -5.13 40.59 4.31
CA GLY A 616 -6.50 41.01 4.59
C GLY A 616 -7.09 41.94 3.54
N LYS A 617 -6.27 42.84 2.98
CA LYS A 617 -6.64 43.75 1.87
C LYS A 617 -7.10 43.02 0.61
N TYR A 618 -6.71 41.76 0.45
CA TYR A 618 -7.01 40.93 -0.72
C TYR A 618 -7.90 39.73 -0.39
N ASN A 619 -8.49 39.70 0.81
CA ASN A 619 -9.27 38.57 1.32
C ASN A 619 -8.48 37.24 1.35
N LEU A 620 -7.17 37.32 1.64
CA LEU A 620 -6.26 36.18 1.80
C LEU A 620 -5.72 36.07 3.24
N HIS A 621 -6.33 36.79 4.20
CA HIS A 621 -5.99 36.69 5.61
C HIS A 621 -6.30 35.27 6.14
N PHE A 622 -5.59 34.87 7.19
CA PHE A 622 -5.79 33.61 7.89
C PHE A 622 -6.31 33.84 9.31
N GLY A 623 -7.05 32.86 9.82
CA GLY A 623 -7.60 32.87 11.17
C GLY A 623 -6.65 32.27 12.21
N TYR A 624 -7.14 32.21 13.46
CA TYR A 624 -6.36 31.76 14.62
C TYR A 624 -5.76 30.35 14.48
N ARG A 625 -6.42 29.42 13.76
CA ARG A 625 -5.89 28.07 13.55
C ARG A 625 -4.52 28.07 12.88
N VAL A 626 -4.36 28.83 11.80
CA VAL A 626 -3.08 28.93 11.09
C VAL A 626 -2.02 29.56 11.98
N PHE A 627 -2.41 30.59 12.74
CA PHE A 627 -1.52 31.21 13.73
C PHE A 627 -1.07 30.20 14.79
N ASP A 628 -2.00 29.48 15.41
CA ASP A 628 -1.72 28.50 16.44
C ASP A 628 -0.80 27.38 15.94
N GLU A 629 -1.06 26.87 14.73
CA GLU A 629 -0.26 25.81 14.12
C GLU A 629 1.15 26.29 13.77
N ILE A 630 1.33 27.54 13.32
CA ILE A 630 2.67 28.11 13.09
C ILE A 630 3.43 28.25 14.42
N ILE A 631 2.79 28.79 15.47
CA ILE A 631 3.45 28.95 16.77
C ILE A 631 3.76 27.59 17.41
N MET A 632 2.84 26.64 17.32
CA MET A 632 3.06 25.27 17.80
C MET A 632 4.18 24.57 17.01
N PHE A 633 4.28 24.80 15.69
CA PHE A 633 5.41 24.33 14.88
C PHE A 633 6.73 24.91 15.36
N LEU A 634 6.78 26.22 15.65
CA LEU A 634 7.97 26.85 16.23
C LEU A 634 8.32 26.28 17.60
N TYR A 635 7.34 26.09 18.47
CA TYR A 635 7.56 25.44 19.75
C TYR A 635 8.16 24.04 19.57
N ASN A 636 7.59 23.22 18.68
CA ASN A 636 8.09 21.88 18.39
C ASN A 636 9.50 21.91 17.78
N SER A 637 9.80 22.87 16.89
CA SER A 637 11.12 23.03 16.27
C SER A 637 12.25 23.30 17.25
N GLN A 638 11.94 23.69 18.50
CA GLN A 638 12.92 23.93 19.57
C GLN A 638 12.94 22.80 20.62
N ASN A 639 11.87 22.01 20.70
CA ASN A 639 11.61 21.06 21.78
C ASN A 639 11.41 19.61 21.30
N SER A 640 11.63 19.32 20.02
CA SER A 640 11.59 17.98 19.45
C SER A 640 12.98 17.35 19.29
N GLN A 641 13.04 16.10 18.83
CA GLN A 641 14.31 15.47 18.47
C GLN A 641 14.94 16.07 17.20
N PHE A 642 14.13 16.62 16.30
CA PHE A 642 14.58 17.23 15.03
C PHE A 642 14.48 18.75 15.13
N LYS A 643 15.40 19.34 15.90
CA LYS A 643 15.41 20.78 16.16
C LYS A 643 15.93 21.56 14.96
N PHE A 644 15.48 22.80 14.84
CA PHE A 644 16.10 23.76 13.94
C PHE A 644 17.16 24.56 14.70
N ASP A 645 18.37 24.62 14.14
CA ASP A 645 19.45 25.45 14.68
C ASP A 645 19.08 26.94 14.66
N ASN A 646 18.36 27.36 13.61
CA ASN A 646 17.86 28.72 13.44
C ASN A 646 16.32 28.77 13.52
N PRO A 647 15.75 29.30 14.62
CA PRO A 647 14.31 29.50 14.74
C PRO A 647 13.69 30.41 13.67
N GLU A 648 14.46 31.31 13.05
CA GLU A 648 13.97 32.13 11.93
C GLU A 648 13.79 31.33 10.64
N GLU A 649 14.62 30.30 10.41
CA GLU A 649 14.45 29.38 9.29
C GLU A 649 13.24 28.47 9.51
N ALA A 650 13.02 28.01 10.74
CA ALA A 650 11.80 27.30 11.13
C ALA A 650 10.54 28.15 10.86
N PHE A 651 10.58 29.44 11.22
CA PHE A 651 9.49 30.38 10.95
C PHE A 651 9.25 30.60 9.46
N ASP A 652 10.31 30.82 8.70
CA ASP A 652 10.25 30.95 7.24
C ASP A 652 9.53 29.75 6.60
N LEU A 653 9.96 28.54 6.96
CA LEU A 653 9.36 27.31 6.46
C LEU A 653 7.93 27.15 6.93
N ALA A 654 7.60 27.47 8.19
CA ALA A 654 6.23 27.41 8.68
C ALA A 654 5.29 28.35 7.88
N VAL A 655 5.75 29.56 7.55
CA VAL A 655 5.00 30.49 6.69
C VAL A 655 4.87 29.92 5.27
N LYS A 656 5.96 29.43 4.66
CA LYS A 656 5.93 28.77 3.34
C LYS A 656 4.95 27.60 3.31
N MET A 657 4.96 26.74 4.32
CA MET A 657 4.20 25.47 4.33
C MET A 657 2.75 25.61 4.79
N LYS A 658 2.38 26.72 5.45
CA LYS A 658 1.05 26.90 6.05
C LYS A 658 0.27 28.11 5.50
N VAL A 659 0.95 29.19 5.14
CA VAL A 659 0.32 30.40 4.59
C VAL A 659 0.24 30.33 3.07
N LEU A 660 1.36 30.05 2.41
CA LEU A 660 1.43 30.08 0.95
C LEU A 660 0.62 29.01 0.20
N PRO A 661 0.29 27.81 0.74
CA PRO A 661 -0.53 26.84 0.01
C PRO A 661 -1.90 27.38 -0.39
N LYS A 662 -2.43 28.37 0.34
CA LYS A 662 -3.71 29.03 0.00
C LYS A 662 -3.62 29.93 -1.25
N PHE A 663 -2.42 30.20 -1.75
CA PHE A 663 -2.20 31.03 -2.93
C PHE A 663 -2.42 30.20 -4.17
N HIS A 664 -3.62 30.36 -4.71
CA HIS A 664 -4.05 29.68 -5.91
C HIS A 664 -5.01 30.57 -6.70
N GLY A 665 -4.70 30.78 -7.97
CA GLY A 665 -5.57 31.52 -8.88
C GLY A 665 -4.86 32.30 -9.98
N THR A 666 -5.64 33.17 -10.61
CA THR A 666 -5.21 34.00 -11.73
C THR A 666 -4.33 35.16 -11.29
N ARG A 667 -3.62 35.74 -12.24
CA ARG A 667 -2.82 36.97 -12.07
C ARG A 667 -3.59 38.11 -11.39
N GLN A 668 -4.86 38.33 -11.77
CA GLN A 668 -5.70 39.38 -11.18
C GLN A 668 -5.88 39.21 -9.66
N LYS A 669 -5.94 37.96 -9.19
CA LYS A 669 -6.13 37.63 -7.78
C LYS A 669 -4.81 37.68 -7.00
N LEU A 670 -3.72 37.17 -7.58
CA LEU A 670 -2.50 36.87 -6.81
C LEU A 670 -1.33 37.86 -7.02
N GLU A 671 -1.28 38.61 -8.11
CA GLU A 671 -0.11 39.45 -8.41
C GLU A 671 0.14 40.52 -7.34
N LYS A 672 -0.89 41.31 -7.01
CA LYS A 672 -0.81 42.36 -5.98
C LYS A 672 -0.48 41.83 -4.57
N PRO A 673 -1.13 40.79 -4.04
CA PRO A 673 -0.77 40.26 -2.72
C PRO A 673 0.65 39.70 -2.68
N ILE A 674 1.10 39.00 -3.72
CA ILE A 674 2.48 38.47 -3.79
C ILE A 674 3.49 39.61 -3.80
N ILE A 675 3.30 40.64 -4.63
CA ILE A 675 4.20 41.81 -4.66
C ILE A 675 4.19 42.53 -3.31
N SER A 676 3.03 42.65 -2.66
CA SER A 676 2.91 43.30 -1.35
C SER A 676 3.68 42.54 -0.27
N LEU A 677 3.61 41.20 -0.28
CA LEU A 677 4.41 40.36 0.63
C LEU A 677 5.90 40.45 0.32
N LEU A 678 6.31 40.36 -0.95
CA LEU A 678 7.71 40.47 -1.34
C LEU A 678 8.32 41.81 -0.88
N LYS A 679 7.60 42.92 -1.03
CA LYS A 679 8.02 44.23 -0.49
C LYS A 679 8.11 44.24 1.03
N GLN A 680 7.19 43.55 1.72
CA GLN A 680 7.23 43.42 3.18
C GLN A 680 8.44 42.59 3.64
N PHE A 681 8.92 41.64 2.83
CA PHE A 681 10.17 40.91 3.01
C PHE A 681 11.37 41.64 2.38
N GLU A 682 11.30 42.96 2.24
CA GLU A 682 12.41 43.83 1.81
C GLU A 682 12.94 43.53 0.39
N ILE A 683 12.12 42.90 -0.47
CA ILE A 683 12.46 42.70 -1.87
C ILE A 683 12.00 43.91 -2.68
N GLU A 684 12.96 44.74 -3.05
CA GLU A 684 12.75 45.86 -3.97
C GLU A 684 12.54 45.36 -5.41
N SER A 685 11.63 46.03 -6.12
CA SER A 685 11.26 45.79 -7.52
C SER A 685 11.17 44.29 -7.89
N PRO A 686 10.31 43.48 -7.24
CA PRO A 686 10.27 42.03 -7.47
C PRO A 686 10.05 41.64 -8.93
N GLU A 687 9.32 42.45 -9.69
CA GLU A 687 9.05 42.23 -11.11
C GLU A 687 10.30 42.34 -11.98
N GLU A 688 11.26 43.20 -11.60
CA GLU A 688 12.55 43.32 -12.29
C GLU A 688 13.41 42.09 -12.03
N LYS A 689 13.39 41.56 -10.80
CA LYS A 689 14.19 40.38 -10.40
C LYS A 689 13.82 39.11 -11.15
N ILE A 690 12.60 39.01 -11.67
CA ILE A 690 12.12 37.82 -12.38
C ILE A 690 12.17 37.96 -13.92
N LYS A 691 12.69 39.08 -14.45
CA LYS A 691 12.72 39.32 -15.91
C LYS A 691 13.52 38.27 -16.68
N GLU A 692 14.62 37.81 -16.11
CA GLU A 692 15.54 36.86 -16.74
C GLU A 692 15.27 35.41 -16.34
N GLY A 693 14.22 35.15 -15.55
CA GLY A 693 13.91 33.83 -14.99
C GLY A 693 13.66 33.89 -13.49
N ILE A 694 13.66 32.73 -12.84
CA ILE A 694 13.51 32.63 -11.39
C ILE A 694 14.90 32.75 -10.77
N PRO A 695 15.21 33.81 -10.00
CA PRO A 695 16.52 33.95 -9.37
C PRO A 695 16.71 32.92 -8.25
N GLN A 696 17.96 32.56 -7.96
CA GLN A 696 18.28 31.80 -6.75
C GLN A 696 18.60 32.75 -5.59
N ILE A 697 17.79 32.69 -4.53
CA ILE A 697 17.98 33.48 -3.31
C ILE A 697 18.67 32.62 -2.24
N LYS A 698 19.92 32.94 -1.89
CA LYS A 698 20.69 32.18 -0.87
C LYS A 698 20.87 32.93 0.46
N GLU A 699 21.02 34.25 0.44
CA GLU A 699 21.48 35.04 1.61
C GLU A 699 20.46 36.06 2.14
N ILE A 700 19.16 35.90 1.84
CA ILE A 700 18.12 36.81 2.31
C ILE A 700 17.36 36.20 3.49
N ARG A 701 16.93 37.04 4.43
CA ARG A 701 16.02 36.64 5.51
C ARG A 701 14.71 36.10 4.91
N TYR A 702 14.24 34.97 5.43
CA TYR A 702 13.06 34.27 4.91
C TYR A 702 13.21 33.79 3.45
N LYS A 703 14.41 33.29 3.09
CA LYS A 703 14.78 32.82 1.75
C LYS A 703 13.76 31.86 1.14
N HIS A 704 13.19 30.93 1.90
CA HIS A 704 12.29 29.90 1.38
C HIS A 704 10.94 30.49 0.96
N THR A 705 10.35 31.35 1.80
CA THR A 705 9.10 32.06 1.48
C THR A 705 9.31 33.01 0.31
N VAL A 706 10.40 33.78 0.32
CA VAL A 706 10.73 34.74 -0.76
C VAL A 706 10.95 34.02 -2.08
N GLN A 707 11.76 32.96 -2.10
CA GLN A 707 12.01 32.15 -3.29
C GLN A 707 10.69 31.65 -3.90
N LYS A 708 9.81 31.09 -3.06
CA LYS A 708 8.51 30.59 -3.53
C LYS A 708 7.60 31.69 -4.08
N LEU A 709 7.56 32.85 -3.42
CA LEU A 709 6.78 34.00 -3.90
C LEU A 709 7.28 34.50 -5.26
N LEU A 710 8.60 34.51 -5.50
CA LEU A 710 9.19 34.87 -6.78
C LEU A 710 8.86 33.85 -7.88
N GLU A 711 8.93 32.55 -7.58
CA GLU A 711 8.49 31.50 -8.51
C GLU A 711 7.03 31.67 -8.92
N MET A 712 6.15 31.90 -7.94
CA MET A 712 4.73 32.12 -8.20
C MET A 712 4.50 33.40 -9.00
N LEU A 713 5.21 34.49 -8.70
CA LEU A 713 5.13 35.74 -9.46
C LEU A 713 5.57 35.54 -10.92
N TYR A 714 6.65 34.78 -11.14
CA TYR A 714 7.12 34.43 -12.48
C TYR A 714 6.08 33.62 -13.25
N LYS A 715 5.49 32.59 -12.65
CA LYS A 715 4.39 31.80 -13.23
C LYS A 715 3.18 32.69 -13.56
N LEU A 716 2.79 33.62 -12.67
CA LEU A 716 1.69 34.56 -12.94
C LEU A 716 1.96 35.47 -14.15
N LYS A 717 3.19 35.95 -14.33
CA LYS A 717 3.56 36.85 -15.43
C LYS A 717 3.64 36.11 -16.77
N THR A 718 4.14 34.87 -16.76
CA THR A 718 4.39 34.08 -17.96
C THR A 718 3.18 33.24 -18.39
N GLN A 719 2.43 32.68 -17.44
CA GLN A 719 1.33 31.74 -17.67
C GLN A 719 -0.04 32.30 -17.29
N GLY A 720 -0.11 33.45 -16.60
CA GLY A 720 -1.37 34.09 -16.17
C GLY A 720 -2.03 33.42 -14.95
N PHE A 721 -1.43 32.34 -14.45
CA PHE A 721 -1.94 31.49 -13.38
C PHE A 721 -0.80 30.98 -12.51
N ALA A 722 -1.05 30.85 -11.20
CA ALA A 722 -0.10 30.21 -10.29
C ALA A 722 -0.84 29.50 -9.15
N SER A 723 -0.25 28.39 -8.75
CA SER A 723 -0.53 27.65 -7.52
C SER A 723 0.75 27.52 -6.73
N PHE A 724 0.61 27.31 -5.42
CA PHE A 724 1.73 26.92 -4.57
C PHE A 724 2.33 25.60 -5.08
N MET A 725 1.54 24.53 -5.06
CA MET A 725 1.89 23.24 -5.69
C MET A 725 2.09 23.41 -7.19
#